data_AF-A0A819PDE3-F1
#
_entry.id   AF-A0A819PDE3-F1
#
_cell.length_a   1.000
_cell.length_b   1.000
_cell.length_c   1.000
_cell.angle_alpha   90.00
_cell.angle_beta   90.00
_cell.angle_gamma   90.00
#
_symmetry.space_group_name_H-M   'P 1'
#
loop_
_entity.id
_entity.type
_entity.pdbx_description
1 polymer ?
#
loop_
_entity_poly.entity_id
_entity_poly.type
_entity_poly.pdbx_seq_one_letter_code
_entity_poly.pdbx_strand_id
1 'polypeptide(L)'
;MELTFRYVLLSLDVCMEPYTTSLTYKTGTSPVSIAVGSFTNTKHLDIIVANQGDDDIIVLLGKGNGMLQAGVMYGTGPLPRVMVSADFNNDKRPDLAVSNSGANTLSVLFGNSNGTFQSSMNLRVGYQPLGLASDDFNGDSNMDLVVTNSGENTISLMLGNGDGSFNIQSTYATGRTPFAIVSGDFNNDNKTDVVVAHLQDNTMRTFLGDGNGLFTDQNQYETGLSPFALTSCDLNNDNRLDVIVVNSGDNTISVFLGSLNGTFQTRKSFGVGGSPEWATAGDFNNDGKMDIAVINFLESTVSILLGNGDGTLQARMDYGTGPNPMSLVSSDFNKDRNLDLVTANNEGTIISVLLGFGNGSFQTQVTYASGIGPISIAVNDYNNDSQTDLAVANYYEDTIKVFFGKPDGTFETEAQYGAGSSPSSVILGDFSNNNILDVIIANLNDDTISLLRGNGNGTFQNQIKYSTGTHPSCVISGDFNNDQSMDVVVSNYADNTISLLLGNGNSTFQTQKNYTVGISPTFMISSDLNTDGKLDVIVINSGEDTFSVLLNNGNGIFQTTTKYATGKIPYSVTSGDFNNDKILDLIVADSGENTISVFFGNPDGTFQTRKSYAVGSGPASIVSGDFNNDNKMDIAVTNFLEDTVSILLGTGNGTFYTEIKYLTGTNPSYIASADFNDDGRPDLAVANKYSNDLTILLNKCK
;
A
#
# COMPACT_ATOMS: atom_id res chain seq x y z
N MET A 1 -49.73 -8.47 40.02
CA MET A 1 -49.13 -9.18 38.87
C MET A 1 -48.73 -8.08 37.90
N GLU A 2 -47.62 -7.41 38.19
CA GLU A 2 -47.06 -6.34 37.36
C GLU A 2 -45.72 -6.84 36.82
N LEU A 3 -45.65 -7.00 35.49
CA LEU A 3 -44.45 -7.39 34.77
C LEU A 3 -43.57 -6.15 34.60
N THR A 4 -42.40 -6.18 35.23
CA THR A 4 -41.33 -5.19 35.05
C THR A 4 -40.55 -5.54 33.78
N PHE A 5 -40.71 -4.77 32.71
CA PHE A 5 -39.80 -4.80 31.57
C PHE A 5 -38.53 -4.01 31.94
N ARG A 6 -37.41 -4.70 32.15
CA ARG A 6 -36.07 -4.09 32.14
C ARG A 6 -35.64 -3.96 30.69
N TYR A 7 -35.51 -2.72 30.20
CA TYR A 7 -34.67 -2.41 29.05
C TYR A 7 -33.21 -2.58 29.49
N VAL A 8 -32.51 -3.55 28.89
CA VAL A 8 -31.05 -3.62 28.94
C VAL A 8 -30.57 -2.76 27.77
N LEU A 9 -30.04 -1.57 28.07
CA LEU A 9 -29.19 -0.83 27.16
C LEU A 9 -27.85 -1.58 27.10
N LEU A 10 -27.62 -2.33 26.02
CA LEU A 10 -26.29 -2.75 25.60
C LEU A 10 -25.70 -1.57 24.82
N SER A 11 -24.88 -0.75 25.48
CA SER A 11 -23.93 0.11 24.77
C SER A 11 -22.80 -0.77 24.26
N LEU A 12 -22.65 -0.92 22.94
CA LEU A 12 -21.37 -1.40 22.39
C LEU A 12 -20.34 -0.29 22.60
N ASP A 13 -19.33 -0.57 23.42
CA ASP A 13 -18.19 0.31 23.64
C ASP A 13 -17.27 0.26 22.40
N VAL A 14 -17.35 1.27 21.55
CA VAL A 14 -16.42 1.46 20.41
C VAL A 14 -15.00 1.77 20.97
N CYS A 15 -13.94 1.02 20.57
CA CYS A 15 -12.86 0.42 21.42
C CYS A 15 -11.47 1.16 21.46
N MET A 16 -11.45 2.42 21.89
CA MET A 16 -10.41 3.03 22.76
C MET A 16 -9.01 3.56 22.26
N GLU A 17 -7.84 2.89 22.44
CA GLU A 17 -6.49 3.49 22.68
C GLU A 17 -5.16 2.99 21.93
N PRO A 18 -5.14 2.32 20.75
CA PRO A 18 -4.01 1.41 20.32
C PRO A 18 -2.60 1.91 19.87
N TYR A 19 -1.74 0.90 19.54
CA TYR A 19 -0.46 0.88 18.75
C TYR A 19 0.94 0.93 19.47
N THR A 20 1.43 -0.14 20.18
CA THR A 20 2.74 -0.14 20.92
C THR A 20 3.37 -1.46 21.59
N THR A 21 2.66 -2.54 22.00
CA THR A 21 2.92 -3.70 22.96
C THR A 21 4.21 -4.60 23.14
N SER A 22 5.46 -4.13 23.20
CA SER A 22 6.67 -5.00 23.46
C SER A 22 6.98 -5.40 24.94
N LEU A 23 7.98 -6.30 25.17
CA LEU A 23 8.57 -6.73 26.48
C LEU A 23 10.12 -6.61 26.60
N THR A 24 10.89 -6.85 25.54
CA THR A 24 12.15 -6.15 25.16
C THR A 24 13.60 -6.50 25.68
N TYR A 25 14.53 -6.92 24.78
CA TYR A 25 15.96 -7.27 25.06
C TYR A 25 17.13 -6.87 24.06
N LYS A 26 16.91 -6.47 22.79
CA LYS A 26 17.85 -6.15 21.65
C LYS A 26 18.63 -7.27 20.87
N THR A 27 19.27 -6.91 19.74
CA THR A 27 19.24 -7.64 18.42
C THR A 27 20.59 -7.77 17.63
N GLY A 28 20.65 -7.52 16.30
CA GLY A 28 21.79 -7.67 15.35
C GLY A 28 22.32 -6.36 14.67
N THR A 29 21.93 -5.93 13.45
CA THR A 29 22.19 -4.56 12.89
C THR A 29 21.17 -4.02 11.84
N SER A 30 20.95 -2.69 11.78
CA SER A 30 20.29 -1.86 10.70
C SER A 30 18.73 -1.63 10.73
N PRO A 31 18.13 -0.56 10.13
CA PRO A 31 16.66 -0.29 9.99
C PRO A 31 16.14 0.03 8.56
N VAL A 32 14.85 -0.23 8.18
CA VAL A 32 14.07 0.65 7.23
C VAL A 32 12.55 0.35 6.97
N SER A 33 12.10 -0.83 6.51
CA SER A 33 10.69 -1.01 6.02
C SER A 33 10.17 -2.47 6.00
N ILE A 34 8.92 -2.69 5.55
CA ILE A 34 8.07 -3.86 5.88
C ILE A 34 7.17 -4.26 4.69
N ALA A 35 7.07 -5.55 4.35
CA ALA A 35 6.35 -6.10 3.17
C ALA A 35 5.65 -7.43 3.49
N VAL A 36 4.47 -7.74 2.89
CA VAL A 36 3.59 -8.76 3.48
C VAL A 36 2.71 -9.53 2.48
N GLY A 37 2.61 -10.86 2.59
CA GLY A 37 1.70 -11.73 1.81
C GLY A 37 1.62 -13.12 2.44
N SER A 38 0.63 -13.98 2.13
CA SER A 38 0.57 -15.36 2.65
C SER A 38 -0.18 -16.29 1.71
N PHE A 39 0.55 -17.15 0.99
CA PHE A 39 0.05 -17.80 -0.24
C PHE A 39 0.69 -19.17 -0.55
N THR A 40 0.32 -19.77 -1.68
CA THR A 40 0.72 -21.11 -2.17
C THR A 40 0.20 -22.28 -1.32
N ASN A 41 1.07 -22.96 -0.56
CA ASN A 41 0.72 -24.17 0.18
C ASN A 41 0.18 -23.90 1.59
N THR A 42 0.72 -22.87 2.26
CA THR A 42 0.78 -22.83 3.74
C THR A 42 0.36 -21.45 4.29
N LYS A 43 1.00 -20.94 5.37
CA LYS A 43 0.50 -19.84 6.22
C LYS A 43 1.67 -19.14 6.93
N HIS A 44 2.88 -19.32 6.37
CA HIS A 44 4.14 -19.55 7.07
C HIS A 44 5.37 -18.94 6.34
N LEU A 45 5.68 -17.72 6.73
CA LEU A 45 6.62 -16.84 6.03
C LEU A 45 7.95 -16.75 6.80
N ASP A 46 9.12 -16.75 6.13
CA ASP A 46 10.30 -16.16 6.78
C ASP A 46 10.25 -14.65 6.61
N ILE A 47 10.91 -13.96 7.52
CA ILE A 47 11.31 -12.58 7.33
C ILE A 47 12.65 -12.53 6.58
N ILE A 48 12.67 -11.81 5.45
CA ILE A 48 13.90 -11.35 4.81
C ILE A 48 14.40 -10.04 5.45
N VAL A 49 15.72 -9.93 5.59
CA VAL A 49 16.45 -8.79 6.20
C VAL A 49 17.74 -8.49 5.42
N ALA A 50 18.32 -7.31 5.66
CA ALA A 50 19.56 -6.81 5.08
C ALA A 50 20.23 -5.71 5.94
N ASN A 51 21.30 -5.08 5.44
CA ASN A 51 22.15 -4.12 6.13
C ASN A 51 22.14 -2.71 5.49
N GLN A 52 23.24 -2.17 4.96
CA GLN A 52 23.27 -0.87 4.24
C GLN A 52 24.51 -0.71 3.34
N GLY A 53 24.38 -1.06 2.05
CA GLY A 53 25.48 -1.12 1.07
C GLY A 53 25.89 -2.56 0.73
N ASP A 54 25.59 -3.49 1.63
CA ASP A 54 25.75 -4.95 1.52
C ASP A 54 24.57 -5.60 0.78
N ASP A 55 23.42 -4.93 0.82
CA ASP A 55 22.19 -5.12 0.04
C ASP A 55 21.54 -6.51 0.02
N ASP A 56 21.66 -7.21 1.15
CA ASP A 56 21.38 -8.61 1.46
C ASP A 56 19.98 -9.16 1.09
N ILE A 57 19.87 -10.50 1.08
CA ILE A 57 18.71 -11.25 1.62
C ILE A 57 19.20 -12.41 2.46
N ILE A 58 18.41 -12.77 3.46
CA ILE A 58 18.80 -13.67 4.54
C ILE A 58 17.52 -14.34 5.05
N VAL A 59 17.56 -15.65 5.38
CA VAL A 59 16.35 -16.48 5.63
C VAL A 59 16.40 -17.08 7.04
N LEU A 60 15.42 -16.76 7.91
CA LEU A 60 15.55 -16.73 9.37
C LEU A 60 14.35 -17.43 10.07
N LEU A 61 14.58 -18.57 10.73
CA LEU A 61 13.51 -19.47 11.20
C LEU A 61 12.94 -19.15 12.61
N GLY A 62 11.66 -19.47 12.79
CA GLY A 62 10.77 -19.28 13.95
C GLY A 62 9.54 -20.22 13.81
N LYS A 63 8.34 -19.83 14.30
CA LYS A 63 7.01 -20.32 13.84
C LYS A 63 5.82 -19.51 14.42
N GLY A 64 5.30 -18.48 13.73
CA GLY A 64 4.20 -17.58 14.14
C GLY A 64 4.56 -16.69 15.33
N ASN A 65 5.90 -16.51 15.48
CA ASN A 65 6.85 -15.99 16.51
C ASN A 65 8.28 -16.60 16.22
N GLY A 66 9.33 -16.54 17.09
CA GLY A 66 10.59 -17.31 16.85
C GLY A 66 11.85 -17.07 17.74
N MET A 67 13.05 -17.56 17.32
CA MET A 67 14.31 -17.56 18.12
C MET A 67 15.62 -17.72 17.27
N LEU A 68 16.84 -17.71 17.87
CA LEU A 68 18.13 -17.32 17.22
C LEU A 68 19.23 -18.38 16.93
N GLN A 69 20.04 -18.15 15.87
CA GLN A 69 21.33 -18.80 15.52
C GLN A 69 22.27 -17.82 14.74
N ALA A 70 23.19 -18.31 13.87
CA ALA A 70 23.97 -17.51 12.89
C ALA A 70 24.05 -18.16 11.47
N GLY A 71 24.56 -17.49 10.40
CA GLY A 71 24.37 -17.93 8.99
C GLY A 71 25.02 -17.13 7.83
N VAL A 72 24.28 -16.88 6.72
CA VAL A 72 24.79 -16.51 5.36
C VAL A 72 23.77 -15.66 4.56
N MET A 73 24.16 -14.75 3.64
CA MET A 73 23.24 -13.86 2.90
C MET A 73 23.55 -13.66 1.38
N TYR A 74 22.56 -13.22 0.56
CA TYR A 74 22.69 -12.82 -0.87
C TYR A 74 22.25 -11.37 -1.19
N GLY A 75 21.10 -11.05 -1.83
CA GLY A 75 20.70 -9.65 -2.11
C GLY A 75 19.24 -9.32 -2.55
N THR A 76 18.65 -8.17 -2.10
CA THR A 76 17.37 -7.58 -2.58
C THR A 76 17.19 -6.03 -2.56
N GLY A 77 18.18 -5.26 -2.10
CA GLY A 77 18.07 -3.79 -2.12
C GLY A 77 18.02 -3.13 -3.51
N PRO A 78 18.24 -1.81 -3.63
CA PRO A 78 18.09 -0.73 -2.64
C PRO A 78 16.68 -0.38 -2.07
N LEU A 79 16.28 0.89 -2.13
CA LEU A 79 15.28 1.59 -1.28
C LEU A 79 13.79 1.41 -1.65
N PRO A 80 12.79 1.78 -0.80
CA PRO A 80 11.40 1.27 -0.85
C PRO A 80 10.31 2.32 -1.18
N ARG A 81 9.06 1.86 -1.41
CA ARG A 81 7.82 2.48 -0.89
C ARG A 81 6.71 1.42 -0.68
N VAL A 82 5.89 1.11 -1.69
CA VAL A 82 4.62 0.34 -1.58
C VAL A 82 4.79 -1.17 -1.83
N MET A 83 4.00 -2.01 -1.17
CA MET A 83 4.32 -3.43 -1.00
C MET A 83 3.08 -4.35 -1.02
N VAL A 84 2.86 -5.06 -2.14
CA VAL A 84 1.95 -6.22 -2.31
C VAL A 84 2.63 -7.41 -3.04
N SER A 85 2.16 -7.87 -4.23
CA SER A 85 2.44 -9.16 -4.93
C SER A 85 1.19 -9.61 -5.74
N ALA A 86 0.45 -10.68 -5.34
CA ALA A 86 -0.79 -11.31 -5.90
C ALA A 86 -0.59 -12.28 -7.11
N ASP A 87 -1.53 -13.18 -7.46
CA ASP A 87 -1.32 -14.51 -8.16
C ASP A 87 -0.86 -14.56 -9.65
N PHE A 88 0.15 -13.78 -10.04
CA PHE A 88 0.42 -13.49 -11.46
C PHE A 88 1.10 -14.62 -12.30
N ASN A 89 0.47 -15.77 -12.56
CA ASN A 89 0.79 -16.47 -13.83
C ASN A 89 -0.28 -17.32 -14.48
N ASN A 90 -0.85 -18.30 -13.77
CA ASN A 90 -1.91 -19.24 -14.20
C ASN A 90 -1.97 -20.39 -13.18
N ASP A 91 -0.78 -20.86 -12.81
CA ASP A 91 -0.59 -22.00 -11.91
C ASP A 91 0.25 -21.71 -10.63
N LYS A 92 0.40 -20.43 -10.21
CA LYS A 92 0.02 -19.99 -8.83
C LYS A 92 1.11 -19.69 -7.80
N ARG A 93 1.63 -18.46 -7.78
CA ARG A 93 2.89 -18.19 -7.06
C ARG A 93 3.11 -16.73 -6.62
N PRO A 94 2.08 -15.99 -6.21
CA PRO A 94 1.93 -14.52 -6.26
C PRO A 94 3.14 -13.58 -6.45
N ASP A 95 3.11 -12.63 -7.41
CA ASP A 95 4.10 -11.70 -8.00
C ASP A 95 5.07 -10.93 -7.08
N LEU A 96 6.25 -10.50 -7.56
CA LEU A 96 7.03 -9.45 -6.93
C LEU A 96 7.14 -8.26 -7.89
N ALA A 97 6.42 -7.18 -7.59
CA ALA A 97 6.64 -5.86 -8.17
C ALA A 97 7.38 -4.92 -7.19
N VAL A 98 8.72 -4.92 -7.16
CA VAL A 98 9.47 -4.28 -6.05
C VAL A 98 9.38 -2.76 -6.07
N SER A 99 9.01 -2.15 -4.94
CA SER A 99 9.06 -0.70 -4.76
C SER A 99 10.43 -0.19 -4.31
N ASN A 100 10.66 1.10 -4.51
CA ASN A 100 11.84 1.42 -5.32
C ASN A 100 12.22 2.92 -5.26
N SER A 101 12.57 3.47 -4.10
CA SER A 101 13.00 4.88 -4.00
C SER A 101 14.43 5.10 -4.55
N GLY A 102 14.64 4.77 -5.83
CA GLY A 102 15.95 4.80 -6.49
C GLY A 102 16.02 4.39 -7.96
N ALA A 103 15.31 3.33 -8.36
CA ALA A 103 15.31 2.79 -9.72
C ALA A 103 13.87 2.64 -10.22
N ASN A 104 13.57 3.13 -11.42
CA ASN A 104 12.31 2.81 -12.09
C ASN A 104 12.37 1.38 -12.59
N THR A 105 11.19 0.83 -12.74
CA THR A 105 10.93 -0.57 -12.41
C THR A 105 9.91 -1.12 -13.39
N LEU A 106 9.78 -2.44 -13.45
CA LEU A 106 8.86 -3.12 -14.35
C LEU A 106 8.82 -4.59 -13.89
N SER A 107 8.51 -4.72 -12.61
CA SER A 107 9.20 -5.59 -11.65
C SER A 107 8.59 -6.98 -11.58
N VAL A 108 9.34 -8.02 -11.95
CA VAL A 108 8.89 -9.43 -12.10
C VAL A 108 10.05 -10.43 -12.23
N LEU A 109 9.86 -11.69 -11.76
CA LEU A 109 10.61 -12.91 -12.15
C LEU A 109 9.61 -14.07 -12.47
N PHE A 110 9.82 -15.32 -12.02
CA PHE A 110 9.15 -16.53 -12.55
C PHE A 110 9.06 -17.81 -11.64
N GLY A 111 9.12 -17.73 -10.31
CA GLY A 111 8.67 -18.71 -9.28
C GLY A 111 9.51 -19.93 -8.86
N ASN A 112 9.84 -20.04 -7.55
CA ASN A 112 10.52 -21.14 -6.83
C ASN A 112 10.23 -21.34 -5.30
N SER A 113 9.14 -20.82 -4.70
CA SER A 113 8.52 -21.24 -3.40
C SER A 113 9.31 -21.18 -2.09
N ASN A 114 10.56 -20.67 -2.08
CA ASN A 114 11.42 -20.65 -0.88
C ASN A 114 12.53 -19.58 -0.96
N GLY A 115 12.18 -18.34 -0.58
CA GLY A 115 13.06 -17.21 -0.21
C GLY A 115 13.95 -16.63 -1.31
N THR A 116 14.17 -17.34 -2.41
CA THR A 116 15.15 -17.04 -3.46
C THR A 116 14.71 -17.66 -4.79
N PHE A 117 14.85 -16.96 -5.92
CA PHE A 117 13.70 -16.81 -6.84
C PHE A 117 14.05 -16.44 -8.33
N GLN A 118 13.27 -16.74 -9.39
CA GLN A 118 13.56 -17.25 -10.80
C GLN A 118 14.16 -16.35 -11.93
N SER A 119 14.26 -16.85 -13.19
CA SER A 119 15.24 -16.42 -14.24
C SER A 119 15.04 -15.03 -14.90
N SER A 120 15.72 -14.73 -16.03
CA SER A 120 16.22 -13.37 -16.33
C SER A 120 16.05 -12.80 -17.76
N MET A 121 15.34 -11.65 -17.90
CA MET A 121 15.30 -10.68 -19.03
C MET A 121 14.35 -9.51 -18.69
N ASN A 122 14.55 -8.25 -19.16
CA ASN A 122 13.60 -7.13 -18.92
C ASN A 122 13.65 -5.91 -19.90
N LEU A 123 12.79 -4.89 -19.68
CA LEU A 123 12.04 -4.12 -20.68
C LEU A 123 12.01 -2.55 -20.46
N ARG A 124 12.70 -1.75 -21.30
CA ARG A 124 12.97 -0.27 -21.14
C ARG A 124 11.87 0.59 -20.47
N VAL A 125 12.23 1.33 -19.40
CA VAL A 125 11.43 2.37 -18.71
C VAL A 125 12.32 3.59 -18.34
N GLY A 126 12.00 4.41 -17.32
CA GLY A 126 12.72 5.61 -16.83
C GLY A 126 11.83 6.86 -16.81
N TYR A 127 12.28 8.00 -16.29
CA TYR A 127 11.47 9.19 -15.96
C TYR A 127 11.00 8.99 -14.48
N GLN A 128 11.58 9.68 -13.48
CA GLN A 128 11.26 9.63 -12.01
C GLN A 128 9.86 10.16 -11.59
N PRO A 129 8.92 9.38 -11.01
CA PRO A 129 7.64 9.86 -10.43
C PRO A 129 7.48 9.43 -8.94
N LEU A 130 6.24 9.13 -8.50
CA LEU A 130 5.97 8.15 -7.43
C LEU A 130 5.00 7.01 -7.84
N GLY A 131 3.69 7.24 -8.01
CA GLY A 131 2.69 6.15 -7.97
C GLY A 131 2.04 5.63 -9.28
N LEU A 132 1.25 4.56 -9.11
CA LEU A 132 0.85 3.53 -10.10
C LEU A 132 -0.31 2.68 -9.53
N ALA A 133 -1.08 1.96 -10.37
CA ALA A 133 -2.47 1.54 -10.12
C ALA A 133 -2.78 0.09 -9.64
N SER A 134 -4.03 -0.17 -9.20
CA SER A 134 -4.60 -1.48 -8.75
C SER A 134 -6.10 -1.69 -9.03
N ASP A 135 -6.48 -2.97 -8.89
CA ASP A 135 -7.79 -3.63 -8.68
C ASP A 135 -8.70 -3.87 -9.91
N ASP A 136 -9.07 -5.15 -10.12
CA ASP A 136 -10.06 -5.72 -11.07
C ASP A 136 -10.08 -5.15 -12.50
N PHE A 137 -8.92 -4.88 -13.10
CA PHE A 137 -8.78 -3.94 -14.22
C PHE A 137 -8.70 -4.37 -15.71
N ASN A 138 -8.55 -5.65 -16.14
CA ASN A 138 -9.18 -6.16 -17.40
C ASN A 138 -9.70 -7.63 -17.52
N GLY A 139 -9.84 -8.40 -16.43
CA GLY A 139 -10.84 -9.49 -16.21
C GLY A 139 -10.53 -10.97 -16.54
N ASP A 140 -10.56 -11.40 -17.82
CA ASP A 140 -10.47 -12.83 -18.21
C ASP A 140 -9.03 -13.46 -18.10
N SER A 141 -8.20 -12.88 -17.21
CA SER A 141 -7.64 -13.55 -16.01
C SER A 141 -6.13 -13.67 -15.88
N ASN A 142 -5.40 -12.67 -16.38
CA ASN A 142 -4.09 -12.35 -15.84
C ASN A 142 -4.21 -11.75 -14.41
N MET A 143 -3.21 -10.99 -13.96
CA MET A 143 -3.40 -9.86 -13.04
C MET A 143 -3.11 -8.56 -13.82
N ASP A 144 -3.89 -7.48 -13.61
CA ASP A 144 -3.92 -6.10 -14.23
C ASP A 144 -2.72 -5.21 -13.63
N LEU A 145 -0.84 -4.10 -14.43
CA LEU A 145 0.00 -2.83 -14.19
C LEU A 145 -0.15 -1.94 -15.44
N VAL A 146 -0.62 -0.71 -15.21
CA VAL A 146 -1.14 0.20 -16.24
C VAL A 146 -1.07 1.66 -15.73
N VAL A 147 -0.95 2.62 -16.64
CA VAL A 147 0.33 3.37 -16.65
C VAL A 147 0.34 4.74 -17.34
N THR A 148 1.21 5.65 -16.87
CA THR A 148 1.46 6.99 -17.42
C THR A 148 2.99 7.30 -17.57
N ASN A 149 3.40 7.86 -18.71
CA ASN A 149 4.79 8.06 -19.21
C ASN A 149 5.25 9.52 -19.22
N SER A 150 6.54 9.74 -19.52
CA SER A 150 7.04 11.05 -19.95
C SER A 150 8.18 11.04 -20.97
N GLY A 151 9.28 10.32 -20.80
CA GLY A 151 10.47 10.52 -21.66
C GLY A 151 10.43 9.88 -23.04
N GLU A 152 9.28 9.36 -23.48
CA GLU A 152 8.93 9.48 -24.90
C GLU A 152 7.69 10.38 -25.05
N ASN A 153 6.52 10.06 -24.44
CA ASN A 153 5.53 10.99 -23.84
C ASN A 153 4.13 10.37 -23.42
N THR A 154 3.67 10.58 -22.18
CA THR A 154 2.30 10.32 -21.61
C THR A 154 1.66 8.92 -21.78
N ILE A 155 0.65 8.75 -22.63
CA ILE A 155 -0.28 7.61 -22.54
C ILE A 155 -0.70 7.15 -23.92
N SER A 156 -0.61 5.84 -24.15
CA SER A 156 -0.84 5.12 -25.39
C SER A 156 -0.49 3.65 -25.13
N LEU A 157 -1.35 2.71 -25.52
CA LEU A 157 -1.59 1.53 -24.68
C LEU A 157 -0.80 0.26 -25.03
N MET A 158 -1.01 -0.67 -24.11
CA MET A 158 -0.05 -1.31 -23.22
C MET A 158 -0.87 -2.18 -22.20
N LEU A 159 -1.60 -3.19 -22.69
CA LEU A 159 -2.15 -4.38 -21.97
C LEU A 159 -2.01 -5.59 -22.95
N GLY A 160 -2.53 -6.82 -22.70
CA GLY A 160 -2.94 -7.78 -23.80
C GLY A 160 -2.45 -9.25 -23.93
N ASN A 161 -3.21 -10.27 -23.50
CA ASN A 161 -2.83 -11.72 -23.54
C ASN A 161 -1.62 -11.96 -22.59
N GLY A 162 -1.07 -13.15 -22.35
CA GLY A 162 -1.40 -14.52 -22.74
C GLY A 162 -0.27 -15.57 -22.48
N ASP A 163 0.75 -15.24 -21.67
CA ASP A 163 1.66 -16.18 -20.99
C ASP A 163 2.58 -15.49 -19.94
N GLY A 164 3.18 -14.35 -20.33
CA GLY A 164 3.76 -13.26 -19.50
C GLY A 164 4.97 -12.54 -20.12
N SER A 165 4.81 -11.38 -20.83
CA SER A 165 5.78 -10.36 -21.40
C SER A 165 5.38 -9.52 -22.70
N PHE A 166 5.63 -8.20 -22.94
CA PHE A 166 5.02 -7.43 -24.09
C PHE A 166 5.87 -6.79 -25.26
N ASN A 167 5.27 -6.62 -26.46
CA ASN A 167 5.75 -5.87 -27.68
C ASN A 167 4.90 -4.65 -28.19
N ILE A 168 3.57 -4.61 -27.94
CA ILE A 168 2.74 -3.43 -27.60
C ILE A 168 2.00 -2.71 -28.77
N GLN A 169 0.81 -2.13 -28.51
CA GLN A 169 -0.24 -1.83 -29.52
C GLN A 169 -0.42 -0.32 -29.88
N SER A 170 -1.44 0.41 -29.37
CA SER A 170 -2.00 1.65 -29.98
C SER A 170 -1.36 2.99 -29.56
N THR A 171 -1.72 4.10 -30.25
CA THR A 171 -1.21 5.46 -29.96
C THR A 171 -2.26 6.57 -30.11
N TYR A 172 -2.25 7.54 -29.18
CA TYR A 172 -3.28 8.57 -28.93
C TYR A 172 -3.02 9.95 -29.57
N ALA A 173 -4.08 10.78 -29.63
CA ALA A 173 -4.01 12.20 -29.30
C ALA A 173 -4.64 12.48 -27.91
N THR A 174 -3.99 13.26 -27.04
CA THR A 174 -4.33 13.30 -25.60
C THR A 174 -3.86 14.58 -24.87
N GLY A 175 -3.82 14.55 -23.54
CA GLY A 175 -3.37 15.65 -22.65
C GLY A 175 -1.90 16.03 -22.77
N ARG A 176 -1.56 17.21 -22.25
CA ARG A 176 -0.22 17.81 -22.31
C ARG A 176 0.73 17.31 -21.23
N THR A 177 0.23 16.91 -20.06
CA THR A 177 1.08 16.70 -18.88
C THR A 177 0.39 15.80 -17.83
N PRO A 178 0.41 14.46 -17.92
CA PRO A 178 -0.44 13.50 -17.17
C PRO A 178 -0.26 13.48 -15.64
N PHE A 179 -1.06 12.66 -14.91
CA PHE A 179 -1.03 12.39 -13.46
C PHE A 179 -2.00 11.22 -13.06
N ALA A 180 -2.97 11.39 -12.15
CA ALA A 180 -3.72 10.37 -11.38
C ALA A 180 -5.28 10.30 -11.56
N ILE A 181 -5.96 9.45 -10.77
CA ILE A 181 -7.37 8.96 -10.90
C ILE A 181 -8.23 9.19 -9.60
N VAL A 182 -9.55 8.88 -9.59
CA VAL A 182 -10.42 8.67 -8.41
C VAL A 182 -11.17 7.30 -8.52
N SER A 183 -12.05 6.85 -7.61
CA SER A 183 -12.70 5.51 -7.69
C SER A 183 -14.26 5.52 -7.70
N GLY A 184 -14.95 4.66 -8.49
CA GLY A 184 -16.42 4.61 -8.48
C GLY A 184 -17.23 3.83 -9.56
N ASP A 185 -18.35 3.19 -9.13
CA ASP A 185 -19.32 2.37 -9.94
C ASP A 185 -20.56 3.17 -10.45
N PHE A 186 -21.38 2.71 -11.39
CA PHE A 186 -22.71 3.29 -11.62
C PHE A 186 -23.84 2.28 -11.96
N ASN A 187 -23.59 0.97 -11.99
CA ASN A 187 -24.62 -0.07 -12.02
C ASN A 187 -24.17 -1.45 -11.46
N ASN A 188 -23.47 -1.43 -10.34
CA ASN A 188 -23.20 -2.47 -9.35
C ASN A 188 -22.18 -3.60 -9.68
N ASP A 189 -21.93 -3.98 -10.94
CA ASP A 189 -21.00 -5.09 -11.30
C ASP A 189 -19.67 -4.69 -12.00
N ASN A 190 -19.05 -3.56 -11.61
CA ASN A 190 -17.60 -3.21 -11.80
C ASN A 190 -17.01 -3.05 -13.24
N LYS A 191 -16.87 -1.79 -13.73
CA LYS A 191 -15.64 -1.12 -14.30
C LYS A 191 -15.71 0.35 -14.84
N THR A 192 -14.74 1.21 -14.44
CA THR A 192 -14.74 2.71 -14.18
C THR A 192 -15.57 3.75 -14.96
N ASP A 193 -15.94 4.81 -14.20
CA ASP A 193 -16.24 6.23 -14.49
C ASP A 193 -15.85 7.01 -13.21
N VAL A 194 -15.26 8.20 -13.31
CA VAL A 194 -14.93 9.11 -12.19
C VAL A 194 -14.37 10.44 -12.72
N VAL A 195 -14.44 11.54 -11.96
CA VAL A 195 -13.97 12.88 -12.39
C VAL A 195 -12.58 13.30 -11.88
N VAL A 196 -11.75 13.85 -12.77
CA VAL A 196 -10.44 14.48 -12.40
C VAL A 196 -10.17 15.88 -12.97
N ALA A 197 -9.19 16.53 -12.34
CA ALA A 197 -8.78 17.92 -12.46
C ALA A 197 -7.31 18.11 -12.93
N HIS A 198 -6.83 19.35 -13.11
CA HIS A 198 -5.71 19.71 -13.99
C HIS A 198 -4.95 20.97 -13.51
N LEU A 199 -3.61 21.01 -13.61
CA LEU A 199 -2.80 22.17 -13.19
C LEU A 199 -2.55 23.19 -14.34
N GLN A 200 -3.41 24.19 -14.51
CA GLN A 200 -3.01 25.60 -14.74
C GLN A 200 -4.13 26.67 -14.58
N ASP A 201 -5.39 26.39 -14.96
CA ASP A 201 -6.44 27.43 -15.18
C ASP A 201 -7.69 27.29 -14.25
N ASN A 202 -8.91 27.02 -14.75
CA ASN A 202 -10.18 27.11 -14.00
C ASN A 202 -11.33 26.20 -14.51
N THR A 203 -12.35 25.91 -13.68
CA THR A 203 -13.47 24.92 -13.83
C THR A 203 -13.06 23.46 -13.58
N MET A 204 -13.94 22.47 -13.72
CA MET A 204 -13.60 21.03 -13.71
C MET A 204 -14.60 20.20 -14.55
N ARG A 205 -14.75 18.88 -14.35
CA ARG A 205 -15.27 17.94 -15.37
C ARG A 205 -16.51 17.10 -14.99
N THR A 206 -17.00 16.32 -15.97
CA THR A 206 -17.88 15.13 -15.84
C THR A 206 -17.27 13.98 -16.67
N PHE A 207 -17.63 12.71 -16.42
CA PHE A 207 -17.00 11.52 -17.03
C PHE A 207 -18.02 10.44 -17.50
N LEU A 208 -17.53 9.29 -18.00
CA LEU A 208 -18.24 8.10 -18.55
C LEU A 208 -17.33 6.84 -18.46
N GLY A 209 -17.80 5.66 -18.93
CA GLY A 209 -17.06 4.35 -18.94
C GLY A 209 -17.11 3.56 -20.27
N ASP A 210 -16.41 2.42 -20.37
CA ASP A 210 -16.30 1.53 -21.56
C ASP A 210 -15.96 0.03 -21.18
N GLY A 211 -15.69 -0.89 -22.12
CA GLY A 211 -15.32 -2.34 -22.04
C GLY A 211 -13.93 -2.85 -21.50
N ASN A 212 -13.00 -3.26 -22.40
CA ASN A 212 -11.86 -4.25 -22.28
C ASN A 212 -10.35 -3.87 -22.76
N GLY A 213 -9.92 -2.58 -22.81
CA GLY A 213 -8.76 -1.73 -23.36
C GLY A 213 -8.97 -0.47 -24.37
N LEU A 214 -9.68 0.68 -24.09
CA LEU A 214 -10.10 1.90 -24.91
C LEU A 214 -10.55 3.29 -24.22
N PHE A 215 -10.57 3.57 -22.88
CA PHE A 215 -11.47 4.51 -22.06
C PHE A 215 -11.28 6.08 -21.99
N THR A 216 -11.59 6.71 -20.82
CA THR A 216 -12.72 7.66 -20.68
C THR A 216 -12.74 8.59 -19.44
N ASP A 217 -13.19 9.88 -19.48
CA ASP A 217 -13.65 10.91 -20.46
C ASP A 217 -15.17 11.33 -20.67
N GLN A 218 -15.59 12.53 -20.20
CA GLN A 218 -16.80 13.25 -20.70
C GLN A 218 -16.66 14.81 -20.70
N ASN A 219 -17.49 15.59 -19.97
CA ASN A 219 -17.69 17.05 -20.13
C ASN A 219 -17.24 17.92 -18.92
N GLN A 220 -18.08 18.82 -18.35
CA GLN A 220 -17.65 20.01 -17.57
C GLN A 220 -18.57 20.38 -16.38
N TYR A 221 -18.00 20.95 -15.32
CA TYR A 221 -18.64 21.42 -14.07
C TYR A 221 -17.87 22.61 -13.46
N GLU A 222 -18.53 23.45 -12.66
CA GLU A 222 -17.99 24.57 -11.85
C GLU A 222 -17.01 24.19 -10.72
N THR A 223 -16.90 25.08 -9.72
CA THR A 223 -16.13 24.99 -8.45
C THR A 223 -14.59 24.88 -8.54
N GLY A 224 -14.04 24.34 -9.62
CA GLY A 224 -12.65 24.49 -10.05
C GLY A 224 -11.55 24.14 -9.04
N LEU A 225 -10.81 25.16 -8.61
CA LEU A 225 -9.35 25.12 -8.45
C LEU A 225 -8.75 24.01 -7.56
N SER A 226 -7.45 23.75 -7.79
CA SER A 226 -6.51 23.10 -6.86
C SER A 226 -6.51 21.59 -6.54
N PRO A 227 -7.26 20.63 -7.13
CA PRO A 227 -7.43 19.34 -6.44
C PRO A 227 -6.16 18.49 -6.23
N PHE A 228 -6.08 17.77 -5.09
CA PHE A 228 -4.86 17.10 -4.58
C PHE A 228 -4.89 15.56 -4.58
N ALA A 229 -5.32 14.93 -3.49
CA ALA A 229 -5.08 13.50 -3.23
C ALA A 229 -6.19 12.84 -2.38
N LEU A 230 -6.25 11.49 -2.34
CA LEU A 230 -7.32 10.69 -1.72
C LEU A 230 -7.01 9.17 -1.61
N THR A 231 -7.62 8.42 -0.66
CA THR A 231 -7.72 6.92 -0.72
C THR A 231 -9.00 6.32 -0.09
N SER A 232 -9.16 4.99 0.03
CA SER A 232 -10.46 4.31 -0.19
C SER A 232 -10.61 2.88 0.41
N CYS A 233 -11.81 2.51 0.95
CA CYS A 233 -12.20 1.16 1.49
C CYS A 233 -13.59 1.19 2.20
N ASP A 234 -14.52 0.24 2.08
CA ASP A 234 -15.93 0.46 2.52
C ASP A 234 -16.20 0.85 3.98
N LEU A 235 -16.93 1.96 4.21
CA LEU A 235 -17.31 2.53 5.52
C LEU A 235 -18.39 1.75 6.29
N ASN A 236 -18.97 0.69 5.71
CA ASN A 236 -20.17 0.06 6.24
C ASN A 236 -20.20 -1.49 6.14
N ASN A 237 -20.45 -2.08 4.95
CA ASN A 237 -20.55 -3.53 4.73
C ASN A 237 -20.74 -3.90 3.25
N ASP A 238 -21.76 -3.35 2.59
CA ASP A 238 -22.24 -3.80 1.27
C ASP A 238 -21.51 -3.17 0.05
N ASN A 239 -20.28 -2.67 0.21
CA ASN A 239 -19.35 -2.15 -0.83
C ASN A 239 -19.83 -0.92 -1.64
N ARG A 240 -19.17 0.27 -1.59
CA ARG A 240 -19.29 1.24 -2.71
C ARG A 240 -18.08 2.15 -2.95
N LEU A 241 -17.50 2.00 -4.13
CA LEU A 241 -16.30 2.65 -4.63
C LEU A 241 -16.33 4.18 -4.47
N ASP A 242 -15.51 4.66 -3.52
CA ASP A 242 -15.51 6.00 -2.94
C ASP A 242 -14.27 6.24 -2.08
N VAL A 243 -13.95 7.51 -1.81
CA VAL A 243 -12.57 7.92 -1.62
C VAL A 243 -12.37 9.14 -0.71
N ILE A 244 -11.81 8.93 0.48
CA ILE A 244 -11.44 9.96 1.47
C ILE A 244 -10.08 10.62 1.16
N VAL A 245 -10.13 11.90 0.80
CA VAL A 245 -9.16 13.00 1.01
C VAL A 245 -7.77 12.72 1.65
N VAL A 246 -6.74 13.17 0.95
CA VAL A 246 -5.37 13.50 1.44
C VAL A 246 -5.03 14.90 0.87
N ASN A 247 -4.52 15.88 1.65
CA ASN A 247 -4.58 17.31 1.25
C ASN A 247 -3.24 18.07 1.35
N SER A 248 -3.05 19.13 0.53
CA SER A 248 -1.81 19.92 0.39
C SER A 248 -1.94 21.39 0.81
N GLY A 249 -0.83 22.02 1.21
CA GLY A 249 -0.76 23.44 1.54
C GLY A 249 -1.37 23.74 2.91
N ASP A 250 -2.28 24.72 2.95
CA ASP A 250 -2.93 25.31 4.12
C ASP A 250 -3.92 24.39 4.89
N ASN A 251 -3.65 23.07 4.88
CA ASN A 251 -4.29 21.99 5.65
C ASN A 251 -5.85 21.87 5.56
N THR A 252 -6.40 20.94 4.75
CA THR A 252 -7.79 20.44 4.91
C THR A 252 -8.09 19.06 4.25
N ILE A 253 -7.91 17.94 4.96
CA ILE A 253 -8.54 16.67 4.55
C ILE A 253 -10.04 16.74 4.83
N SER A 254 -10.82 17.05 3.80
CA SER A 254 -12.19 17.60 3.86
C SER A 254 -13.32 16.59 3.56
N VAL A 255 -13.49 15.58 4.40
CA VAL A 255 -14.25 14.34 4.12
C VAL A 255 -15.76 14.49 3.85
N PHE A 256 -16.30 13.58 3.03
CA PHE A 256 -17.70 13.46 2.60
C PHE A 256 -18.02 11.96 2.34
N LEU A 257 -18.90 11.55 1.39
CA LEU A 257 -19.29 10.15 1.16
C LEU A 257 -19.53 9.80 -0.34
N GLY A 258 -19.72 8.51 -0.65
CA GLY A 258 -19.66 7.87 -1.99
C GLY A 258 -20.96 7.59 -2.72
N SER A 259 -20.95 7.51 -4.08
CA SER A 259 -22.22 7.76 -4.77
C SER A 259 -22.95 6.66 -5.47
N LEU A 260 -24.21 6.57 -4.98
CA LEU A 260 -25.50 6.61 -5.69
C LEU A 260 -25.80 7.95 -6.41
N ASN A 261 -26.17 9.04 -5.72
CA ASN A 261 -26.64 10.29 -6.37
C ASN A 261 -26.62 11.57 -5.49
N GLY A 262 -26.36 12.71 -6.14
CA GLY A 262 -26.15 14.06 -5.59
C GLY A 262 -27.27 14.70 -4.73
N THR A 263 -27.39 14.24 -3.49
CA THR A 263 -28.27 14.78 -2.42
C THR A 263 -27.49 15.30 -1.19
N PHE A 264 -26.57 14.46 -0.67
CA PHE A 264 -25.33 14.79 0.05
C PHE A 264 -25.31 15.29 1.52
N GLN A 265 -25.75 14.41 2.44
CA GLN A 265 -24.96 14.00 3.62
C GLN A 265 -24.41 15.12 4.56
N THR A 266 -23.13 15.10 4.97
CA THR A 266 -22.54 15.95 6.04
C THR A 266 -21.01 16.09 5.92
N ARG A 267 -20.41 17.19 6.45
CA ARG A 267 -19.04 17.65 6.16
C ARG A 267 -18.30 18.24 7.39
N LYS A 268 -17.33 17.48 7.94
CA LYS A 268 -16.13 17.81 8.79
C LYS A 268 -14.49 17.83 8.24
N SER A 269 -14.22 18.67 9.36
CA SER A 269 -13.60 20.00 9.60
C SER A 269 -12.32 20.05 10.49
N PHE A 270 -11.50 18.99 10.53
CA PHE A 270 -10.35 18.77 11.42
C PHE A 270 -9.22 17.89 10.77
N GLY A 271 -8.21 17.36 11.50
CA GLY A 271 -6.94 16.81 10.92
C GLY A 271 -6.43 15.45 11.43
N VAL A 272 -5.11 15.16 11.27
CA VAL A 272 -4.38 13.91 11.63
C VAL A 272 -2.95 14.20 12.21
N GLY A 273 -2.04 13.21 12.41
CA GLY A 273 -0.66 13.44 12.88
C GLY A 273 0.35 13.75 11.78
N GLY A 274 1.44 14.43 12.10
CA GLY A 274 2.33 14.94 11.08
C GLY A 274 2.96 13.93 10.12
N SER A 275 2.33 13.63 8.97
CA SER A 275 2.87 13.03 7.71
C SER A 275 2.17 11.83 7.00
N PRO A 276 0.88 11.92 6.58
CA PRO A 276 0.12 10.88 5.87
C PRO A 276 0.83 9.97 4.87
N GLU A 277 1.33 8.82 5.32
CA GLU A 277 1.79 7.69 4.50
C GLU A 277 1.37 6.31 5.05
N TRP A 278 0.56 5.59 4.27
CA TRP A 278 0.02 4.23 4.47
C TRP A 278 -0.78 3.91 5.76
N ALA A 279 -1.65 2.89 5.67
CA ALA A 279 -2.41 2.28 6.78
C ALA A 279 -2.89 0.86 6.41
N THR A 280 -3.07 -0.03 7.39
CA THR A 280 -3.90 -1.27 7.36
C THR A 280 -4.24 -1.65 8.81
N ALA A 281 -5.26 -2.48 9.06
CA ALA A 281 -5.88 -2.72 10.38
C ALA A 281 -6.90 -3.90 10.30
N GLY A 282 -7.50 -4.38 11.41
CA GLY A 282 -8.60 -5.39 11.35
C GLY A 282 -9.37 -5.78 12.63
N ASP A 283 -10.49 -6.49 12.49
CA ASP A 283 -11.53 -6.81 13.52
C ASP A 283 -11.21 -6.63 15.03
N PHE A 284 -12.07 -5.94 15.77
CA PHE A 284 -12.04 -5.86 17.25
C PHE A 284 -13.29 -6.42 17.98
N ASN A 285 -14.39 -6.80 17.29
CA ASN A 285 -15.69 -7.12 17.93
C ASN A 285 -16.74 -7.95 17.12
N ASN A 286 -16.58 -8.18 15.81
CA ASN A 286 -17.47 -8.93 14.89
C ASN A 286 -18.87 -8.34 14.51
N ASP A 287 -19.06 -7.02 14.32
CA ASP A 287 -20.39 -6.38 14.03
C ASP A 287 -20.41 -5.20 12.98
N GLY A 288 -19.34 -4.96 12.19
CA GLY A 288 -19.32 -4.10 10.98
C GLY A 288 -18.49 -2.79 10.96
N LYS A 289 -17.52 -2.58 11.87
CA LYS A 289 -16.59 -1.41 11.93
C LYS A 289 -15.26 -1.79 11.34
N MET A 290 -14.64 -0.75 10.84
CA MET A 290 -13.23 -0.66 10.59
C MET A 290 -12.70 0.65 11.18
N ASP A 291 -11.48 0.64 11.71
CA ASP A 291 -10.81 1.80 12.32
C ASP A 291 -9.29 1.67 12.11
N ILE A 292 -8.49 2.72 12.33
CA ILE A 292 -7.28 2.86 11.48
C ILE A 292 -6.06 3.57 12.12
N ALA A 293 -4.90 3.49 11.45
CA ALA A 293 -3.62 3.00 11.98
C ALA A 293 -2.55 4.03 12.44
N VAL A 294 -2.94 5.16 13.04
CA VAL A 294 -2.02 6.32 13.15
C VAL A 294 -0.84 6.16 14.12
N ILE A 295 0.38 6.38 13.63
CA ILE A 295 1.64 6.39 14.40
C ILE A 295 2.55 7.54 13.92
N ASN A 296 3.32 8.23 14.78
CA ASN A 296 3.84 9.58 14.43
C ASN A 296 5.28 10.00 14.82
N PHE A 297 5.71 11.17 14.28
CA PHE A 297 7.07 11.74 14.22
C PHE A 297 7.32 12.79 15.34
N LEU A 298 7.63 14.09 15.10
CA LEU A 298 8.07 15.04 16.17
C LEU A 298 7.19 16.30 16.40
N GLU A 299 6.42 16.33 17.49
CA GLU A 299 5.90 17.50 18.24
C GLU A 299 5.94 17.22 19.75
N SER A 300 5.14 16.26 20.22
CA SER A 300 5.14 15.63 21.56
C SER A 300 4.16 14.43 21.72
N THR A 301 3.30 14.08 20.74
CA THR A 301 2.02 13.36 20.97
C THR A 301 1.51 12.36 19.86
N VAL A 302 1.88 11.07 19.90
CA VAL A 302 1.25 9.98 19.12
C VAL A 302 -0.02 9.49 19.83
N SER A 303 -1.22 9.79 19.31
CA SER A 303 -2.40 10.03 20.17
C SER A 303 -3.70 9.29 19.78
N ILE A 304 -3.84 8.04 20.21
CA ILE A 304 -4.82 7.07 19.69
C ILE A 304 -5.82 6.67 20.78
N LEU A 305 -7.12 6.45 20.58
CA LEU A 305 -8.08 6.72 19.50
C LEU A 305 -8.42 5.60 18.50
N LEU A 306 -9.27 4.66 18.94
CA LEU A 306 -10.41 4.23 18.12
C LEU A 306 -11.68 4.98 18.54
N GLY A 307 -12.63 5.16 17.61
CA GLY A 307 -13.68 6.18 17.69
C GLY A 307 -14.70 6.06 18.83
N ASN A 308 -15.50 7.12 19.05
CA ASN A 308 -16.66 7.08 19.95
C ASN A 308 -17.79 8.05 19.51
N GLY A 309 -18.95 7.98 20.16
CA GLY A 309 -20.24 8.28 19.52
C GLY A 309 -20.85 9.68 19.70
N ASP A 310 -20.62 10.40 20.80
CA ASP A 310 -21.32 11.68 21.06
C ASP A 310 -20.58 12.94 20.56
N GLY A 311 -19.31 12.79 20.19
CA GLY A 311 -18.40 13.88 19.81
C GLY A 311 -17.38 14.27 20.88
N THR A 312 -17.41 13.61 22.04
CA THR A 312 -16.24 13.46 22.93
C THR A 312 -15.47 12.18 22.57
N LEU A 313 -14.15 12.20 22.77
CA LEU A 313 -13.23 11.13 22.39
C LEU A 313 -12.23 10.82 23.53
N GLN A 314 -11.51 9.70 23.42
CA GLN A 314 -11.24 8.77 24.53
C GLN A 314 -9.99 9.06 25.41
N ALA A 315 -9.33 8.01 25.94
CA ALA A 315 -8.66 8.02 27.26
C ALA A 315 -7.46 8.98 27.45
N ARG A 316 -6.49 9.00 26.53
CA ARG A 316 -5.11 9.54 26.65
C ARG A 316 -4.13 8.67 27.46
N MET A 317 -2.94 8.43 26.90
CA MET A 317 -1.80 7.69 27.49
C MET A 317 -0.45 8.15 26.87
N ASP A 318 0.60 7.29 26.84
CA ASP A 318 2.00 7.75 26.74
C ASP A 318 2.94 6.89 25.83
N TYR A 319 2.66 6.67 24.53
CA TYR A 319 3.54 5.86 23.64
C TYR A 319 3.48 6.14 22.11
N GLY A 320 4.60 5.87 21.40
CA GLY A 320 4.73 5.65 19.95
C GLY A 320 5.27 4.25 19.60
N THR A 321 5.63 3.47 20.62
CA THR A 321 6.21 2.10 20.65
C THR A 321 7.08 1.97 21.91
N GLY A 322 7.66 0.79 22.17
CA GLY A 322 9.05 0.75 22.64
C GLY A 322 9.99 1.49 21.66
N PRO A 323 10.66 2.58 22.06
CA PRO A 323 10.36 3.89 21.45
C PRO A 323 10.89 4.13 20.04
N ASN A 324 10.37 5.17 19.39
CA ASN A 324 10.81 5.76 18.12
C ASN A 324 10.34 5.01 16.84
N PRO A 325 9.03 5.00 16.49
CA PRO A 325 8.40 4.22 15.40
C PRO A 325 9.03 4.31 13.97
N MET A 326 8.68 3.36 13.09
CA MET A 326 9.11 3.21 11.68
C MET A 326 8.00 2.67 10.76
N SER A 327 7.80 1.36 10.67
CA SER A 327 6.90 0.75 9.69
C SER A 327 6.20 -0.47 10.31
N LEU A 328 5.21 -1.05 9.65
CA LEU A 328 4.06 -1.61 10.34
C LEU A 328 3.40 -2.76 9.52
N VAL A 329 2.74 -3.75 10.13
CA VAL A 329 2.17 -4.93 9.40
C VAL A 329 0.93 -5.56 10.07
N SER A 330 -0.04 -6.05 9.27
CA SER A 330 -1.46 -6.31 9.59
C SER A 330 -1.99 -7.67 9.10
N SER A 331 -2.46 -8.58 9.98
CA SER A 331 -1.95 -9.96 9.83
C SER A 331 -2.62 -11.14 10.62
N ASP A 332 -2.79 -12.39 10.10
CA ASP A 332 -3.37 -13.59 10.81
C ASP A 332 -2.60 -15.01 10.88
N PHE A 333 -2.53 -15.73 12.05
CA PHE A 333 -1.83 -17.03 12.40
C PHE A 333 -2.60 -18.13 13.26
N ASN A 334 -2.89 -17.91 14.56
CA ASN A 334 -2.73 -18.83 15.72
C ASN A 334 -3.94 -19.12 16.67
N LYS A 335 -4.84 -18.16 16.92
CA LYS A 335 -5.97 -18.07 17.90
C LYS A 335 -5.66 -17.72 19.38
N ASP A 336 -6.17 -16.56 19.85
CA ASP A 336 -6.24 -16.07 21.26
C ASP A 336 -7.15 -14.81 21.50
N ARG A 337 -7.86 -14.27 20.49
CA ARG A 337 -8.58 -12.95 20.48
C ARG A 337 -7.70 -11.71 20.69
N ASN A 338 -6.42 -11.84 20.41
CA ASN A 338 -5.46 -10.77 20.15
C ASN A 338 -4.28 -11.33 19.34
N LEU A 339 -3.66 -10.54 18.45
CA LEU A 339 -2.58 -11.01 17.57
C LEU A 339 -1.18 -10.62 18.02
N ASP A 340 -0.17 -11.45 17.75
CA ASP A 340 1.20 -11.28 18.23
C ASP A 340 2.21 -11.03 17.10
N LEU A 341 2.97 -9.93 17.19
CA LEU A 341 3.44 -9.21 15.99
C LEU A 341 4.95 -8.90 15.99
N VAL A 342 5.59 -9.02 14.82
CA VAL A 342 7.06 -8.91 14.63
C VAL A 342 7.44 -7.68 13.79
N THR A 343 8.56 -7.01 14.13
CA THR A 343 8.69 -5.53 14.00
C THR A 343 10.14 -4.97 13.82
N ALA A 344 11.02 -5.66 13.10
CA ALA A 344 12.48 -5.44 13.02
C ALA A 344 12.97 -3.98 12.87
N ASN A 345 13.98 -3.57 13.67
CA ASN A 345 14.75 -2.31 13.49
C ASN A 345 16.08 -2.19 14.30
N ASN A 346 16.76 -1.02 14.26
CA ASN A 346 18.21 -0.78 14.52
C ASN A 346 18.72 -0.61 15.98
N GLU A 347 19.00 0.62 16.44
CA GLU A 347 20.13 0.92 17.35
C GLU A 347 19.91 0.56 18.84
N GLY A 348 18.67 0.72 19.31
CA GLY A 348 18.33 1.10 20.69
C GLY A 348 18.52 0.04 21.79
N THR A 349 17.45 -0.66 22.18
CA THR A 349 17.31 -1.26 23.54
C THR A 349 16.52 -2.58 23.63
N ILE A 350 15.78 -3.00 22.59
CA ILE A 350 14.55 -3.82 22.76
C ILE A 350 14.33 -4.97 21.70
N ILE A 351 13.73 -6.14 22.09
CA ILE A 351 13.16 -7.34 21.34
C ILE A 351 12.33 -8.26 22.28
N SER A 352 11.26 -8.98 21.87
CA SER A 352 10.27 -9.50 22.87
C SER A 352 9.76 -10.94 22.75
N VAL A 353 9.01 -11.35 23.78
CA VAL A 353 7.90 -12.34 23.78
C VAL A 353 6.83 -11.79 24.77
N LEU A 354 5.51 -11.91 24.51
CA LEU A 354 4.45 -11.32 25.37
C LEU A 354 3.29 -12.30 25.73
N LEU A 355 2.10 -11.77 26.10
CA LEU A 355 0.92 -12.50 26.61
C LEU A 355 -0.43 -11.80 26.27
N GLY A 356 -1.48 -12.61 26.11
CA GLY A 356 -2.83 -12.18 25.72
C GLY A 356 -3.84 -12.00 26.87
N PHE A 357 -4.91 -11.24 26.60
CA PHE A 357 -6.16 -11.14 27.40
C PHE A 357 -7.20 -10.19 26.75
N GLY A 358 -6.73 -9.14 26.07
CA GLY A 358 -7.56 -8.15 25.36
C GLY A 358 -8.24 -7.07 26.24
N ASN A 359 -8.09 -5.79 25.84
CA ASN A 359 -8.81 -4.63 26.39
C ASN A 359 -9.28 -3.63 25.31
N GLY A 360 -8.39 -2.90 24.60
CA GLY A 360 -8.78 -1.97 23.52
C GLY A 360 -7.72 -0.95 23.06
N SER A 361 -6.48 -1.38 22.75
CA SER A 361 -5.28 -0.56 22.64
C SER A 361 -4.02 -1.45 22.44
N PHE A 362 -2.85 -1.11 23.01
CA PHE A 362 -1.56 -1.85 23.01
C PHE A 362 -0.70 -1.47 24.29
N GLN A 363 0.50 -2.06 24.57
CA GLN A 363 1.28 -1.85 25.85
C GLN A 363 2.84 -1.54 25.85
N THR A 364 3.56 -1.20 24.76
CA THR A 364 4.97 -0.69 24.72
C THR A 364 6.21 -1.60 24.75
N GLN A 365 6.75 -1.88 25.96
CA GLN A 365 8.17 -2.25 26.27
C GLN A 365 8.43 -2.61 27.76
N VAL A 366 9.57 -3.28 28.07
CA VAL A 366 10.25 -3.28 29.41
C VAL A 366 11.80 -3.45 29.27
N THR A 367 12.54 -2.36 29.08
CA THR A 367 13.94 -2.32 28.57
C THR A 367 15.01 -3.25 29.20
N TYR A 368 15.83 -3.92 28.37
CA TYR A 368 17.08 -4.64 28.74
C TYR A 368 18.27 -4.37 27.76
N ALA A 369 19.16 -5.34 27.46
CA ALA A 369 20.41 -5.13 26.67
C ALA A 369 21.00 -6.40 26.00
N SER A 370 21.59 -6.21 24.80
CA SER A 370 22.06 -7.20 23.80
C SER A 370 22.69 -6.43 22.58
N GLY A 371 22.70 -6.98 21.35
CA GLY A 371 23.25 -6.40 20.09
C GLY A 371 22.34 -5.39 19.34
N ILE A 372 22.58 -5.05 18.05
CA ILE A 372 22.28 -3.69 17.51
C ILE A 372 21.40 -3.51 16.22
N GLY A 373 20.48 -4.43 15.84
CA GLY A 373 19.43 -4.17 14.82
C GLY A 373 18.80 -5.35 14.04
N PRO A 374 17.67 -5.19 13.31
CA PRO A 374 17.59 -5.60 11.88
C PRO A 374 16.63 -4.78 10.98
N ILE A 375 16.83 -4.68 9.64
CA ILE A 375 16.05 -3.69 8.85
C ILE A 375 14.53 -3.89 8.73
N SER A 376 14.03 -5.13 8.65
CA SER A 376 12.79 -5.41 7.92
C SER A 376 12.02 -6.64 8.40
N ILE A 377 10.73 -6.63 8.09
CA ILE A 377 9.76 -7.72 8.14
C ILE A 377 9.25 -7.85 6.71
N ALA A 378 10.02 -8.54 5.86
CA ALA A 378 9.66 -8.81 4.48
C ALA A 378 9.23 -10.27 4.35
N VAL A 379 7.92 -10.50 4.29
CA VAL A 379 7.31 -11.80 4.55
C VAL A 379 6.33 -12.22 3.45
N ASN A 380 6.56 -13.39 2.87
CA ASN A 380 5.58 -14.22 2.15
C ASN A 380 6.01 -15.71 2.31
N ASP A 381 5.22 -16.69 1.85
CA ASP A 381 5.46 -18.08 2.26
C ASP A 381 6.71 -18.68 1.59
N TYR A 382 7.77 -18.86 2.39
CA TYR A 382 9.01 -19.49 1.94
C TYR A 382 9.35 -20.76 2.75
N ASN A 383 9.06 -20.79 4.07
CA ASN A 383 9.43 -21.94 4.89
C ASN A 383 8.29 -22.89 5.28
N ASN A 384 7.05 -22.66 4.80
CA ASN A 384 6.15 -23.65 4.16
C ASN A 384 5.70 -24.95 4.90
N ASP A 385 6.31 -25.37 6.02
CA ASP A 385 6.11 -26.71 6.63
C ASP A 385 4.72 -26.93 7.22
N SER A 386 4.16 -25.91 7.88
CA SER A 386 2.76 -25.87 8.36
C SER A 386 2.29 -24.48 8.80
N GLN A 387 3.26 -23.62 9.20
CA GLN A 387 3.57 -20.62 10.60
C GLN A 387 4.91 -19.68 10.59
N THR A 388 4.76 -18.35 10.69
CA THR A 388 5.69 -17.24 10.29
C THR A 388 6.67 -16.60 11.31
N ASP A 389 7.84 -16.17 10.87
CA ASP A 389 9.05 -16.26 11.73
C ASP A 389 9.63 -14.96 12.33
N LEU A 390 10.93 -14.98 12.69
CA LEU A 390 11.60 -14.02 13.59
C LEU A 390 13.08 -13.90 13.19
N ALA A 391 13.60 -12.69 12.93
CA ALA A 391 14.75 -12.54 12.02
C ALA A 391 15.73 -11.38 12.25
N VAL A 392 16.99 -11.55 11.82
CA VAL A 392 18.01 -10.50 11.87
C VAL A 392 18.93 -10.46 10.64
N ALA A 393 19.62 -9.33 10.45
CA ALA A 393 20.85 -9.17 9.67
C ALA A 393 21.92 -8.51 10.56
N ASN A 394 23.15 -8.36 10.06
CA ASN A 394 24.27 -7.83 10.84
C ASN A 394 25.38 -7.18 9.99
N TYR A 395 25.96 -6.11 10.52
CA TYR A 395 26.99 -5.29 9.84
C TYR A 395 28.25 -5.11 10.71
N TYR A 396 28.08 -4.72 11.98
CA TYR A 396 29.17 -4.33 12.89
C TYR A 396 29.20 -5.18 14.17
N GLU A 397 29.06 -6.51 14.01
CA GLU A 397 28.90 -7.47 15.11
C GLU A 397 29.62 -8.81 14.84
N ASP A 398 30.70 -8.77 14.04
CA ASP A 398 31.58 -9.88 13.62
C ASP A 398 30.92 -11.12 12.96
N THR A 399 29.58 -11.19 12.88
CA THR A 399 28.82 -12.40 12.51
C THR A 399 27.51 -12.06 11.79
N ILE A 400 27.30 -12.61 10.58
CA ILE A 400 26.03 -12.58 9.82
C ILE A 400 25.18 -13.81 10.20
N LYS A 401 23.84 -13.68 10.22
CA LYS A 401 22.97 -14.58 11.02
C LYS A 401 21.77 -15.22 10.31
N VAL A 402 21.41 -16.44 10.74
CA VAL A 402 20.25 -17.26 10.32
C VAL A 402 19.64 -17.84 11.60
N PHE A 403 18.31 -17.94 11.71
CA PHE A 403 17.59 -18.12 12.98
C PHE A 403 16.87 -19.48 13.06
N PHE A 404 16.53 -19.91 14.28
CA PHE A 404 15.81 -21.13 14.69
C PHE A 404 15.88 -21.28 16.23
N GLY A 405 15.03 -22.11 16.84
CA GLY A 405 15.12 -22.52 18.25
C GLY A 405 16.29 -23.48 18.58
N LYS A 406 17.56 -23.06 18.42
CA LYS A 406 18.73 -23.86 18.85
C LYS A 406 18.74 -24.08 20.38
N PRO A 407 18.70 -25.33 20.89
CA PRO A 407 18.78 -25.61 22.33
C PRO A 407 20.21 -25.64 22.89
N ASP A 408 21.22 -25.43 22.05
CA ASP A 408 22.64 -25.74 22.29
C ASP A 408 23.58 -24.52 22.29
N GLY A 409 23.24 -23.45 21.56
CA GLY A 409 24.03 -22.21 21.50
C GLY A 409 25.27 -22.23 20.59
N THR A 410 25.31 -23.07 19.55
CA THR A 410 26.33 -22.98 18.48
C THR A 410 26.03 -21.87 17.47
N PHE A 411 27.07 -21.32 16.83
CA PHE A 411 26.96 -20.23 15.85
C PHE A 411 27.98 -20.41 14.71
N GLU A 412 27.54 -20.12 13.47
CA GLU A 412 28.27 -20.32 12.22
C GLU A 412 28.16 -19.06 11.32
N THR A 413 29.07 -18.83 10.35
CA THR A 413 28.98 -17.67 9.43
C THR A 413 29.67 -17.94 8.09
N GLU A 414 29.11 -17.41 6.98
CA GLU A 414 29.69 -17.45 5.60
C GLU A 414 29.30 -16.16 4.81
N ALA A 415 29.48 -16.13 3.48
CA ALA A 415 29.55 -14.97 2.58
C ALA A 415 28.30 -14.07 2.35
N GLN A 416 28.50 -13.02 1.52
CA GLN A 416 27.67 -11.83 1.24
C GLN A 416 27.68 -11.46 -0.26
N TYR A 417 26.62 -10.85 -0.86
CA TYR A 417 26.56 -10.54 -2.31
C TYR A 417 25.92 -9.20 -2.79
N GLY A 418 24.66 -8.89 -2.46
CA GLY A 418 23.95 -7.62 -2.75
C GLY A 418 23.16 -7.48 -4.07
N ALA A 419 22.03 -6.74 -4.04
CA ALA A 419 21.29 -6.24 -5.22
C ALA A 419 21.88 -4.93 -5.79
N GLY A 420 22.29 -3.97 -4.93
CA GLY A 420 22.78 -2.63 -5.35
C GLY A 420 23.67 -1.84 -4.37
N SER A 421 23.09 -1.09 -3.41
CA SER A 421 23.81 -0.07 -2.60
C SER A 421 23.14 0.50 -1.31
N SER A 422 21.88 0.22 -0.95
CA SER A 422 21.26 0.48 0.38
C SER A 422 19.85 -0.17 0.48
N PRO A 423 19.65 -1.33 1.14
CA PRO A 423 18.49 -2.20 0.94
C PRO A 423 17.26 -1.81 1.76
N SER A 424 16.06 -2.08 1.25
CA SER A 424 14.80 -1.79 1.96
C SER A 424 13.52 -2.49 1.51
N SER A 425 13.49 -3.20 0.38
CA SER A 425 12.22 -3.51 -0.32
C SER A 425 12.19 -4.86 -1.02
N VAL A 426 11.08 -5.61 -0.87
CA VAL A 426 10.90 -7.01 -1.27
C VAL A 426 9.47 -7.49 -0.92
N ILE A 427 8.57 -7.62 -1.90
CA ILE A 427 7.08 -7.75 -1.82
C ILE A 427 6.59 -8.93 -2.76
N LEU A 428 6.36 -10.19 -2.34
CA LEU A 428 7.04 -11.34 -3.02
C LEU A 428 6.33 -12.42 -3.91
N GLY A 429 6.62 -12.47 -5.24
CA GLY A 429 6.68 -13.65 -6.16
C GLY A 429 6.46 -13.70 -7.72
N ASP A 430 5.66 -14.69 -8.14
CA ASP A 430 5.21 -15.31 -9.43
C ASP A 430 6.10 -15.69 -10.66
N PHE A 431 6.08 -14.94 -11.78
CA PHE A 431 5.48 -15.43 -13.07
C PHE A 431 5.91 -16.78 -13.72
N SER A 432 5.73 -17.99 -13.15
CA SER A 432 5.63 -19.20 -14.03
C SER A 432 4.89 -20.41 -13.47
N ASN A 433 3.56 -20.30 -13.43
CA ASN A 433 2.65 -21.43 -13.26
C ASN A 433 3.06 -22.38 -12.12
N ASN A 434 3.30 -23.67 -12.33
CA ASN A 434 3.61 -24.74 -11.35
C ASN A 434 3.88 -24.43 -9.83
N ASN A 435 2.97 -23.76 -9.13
CA ASN A 435 2.60 -23.72 -7.69
C ASN A 435 3.50 -23.02 -6.64
N ILE A 436 4.43 -22.14 -7.02
CA ILE A 436 5.71 -22.05 -6.30
C ILE A 436 6.38 -20.61 -6.34
N LEU A 437 6.30 -19.83 -5.24
CA LEU A 437 6.51 -18.34 -5.05
C LEU A 437 7.84 -17.67 -5.51
N ASP A 438 8.04 -16.33 -5.57
CA ASP A 438 9.28 -15.67 -6.14
C ASP A 438 9.84 -14.32 -5.54
N VAL A 439 10.67 -13.54 -6.28
CA VAL A 439 11.24 -12.19 -5.97
C VAL A 439 11.56 -11.38 -7.24
N ILE A 440 11.99 -10.12 -7.10
CA ILE A 440 12.71 -9.25 -8.05
C ILE A 440 13.47 -8.20 -7.24
N ILE A 441 14.60 -7.74 -7.78
CA ILE A 441 15.58 -6.87 -7.11
C ILE A 441 16.09 -5.80 -8.08
N ALA A 442 16.03 -4.51 -7.72
CA ALA A 442 16.20 -3.40 -8.67
C ALA A 442 16.80 -2.17 -7.99
N ASN A 443 15.93 -1.34 -7.41
CA ASN A 443 16.19 -0.68 -6.14
C ASN A 443 16.70 0.77 -6.30
N LEU A 444 17.96 0.95 -6.77
CA LEU A 444 18.63 2.24 -7.07
C LEU A 444 19.78 2.06 -8.08
N ASN A 445 20.26 3.18 -8.63
CA ASN A 445 21.38 3.34 -9.56
C ASN A 445 21.10 2.87 -10.99
N ASP A 446 20.83 1.57 -11.17
CA ASP A 446 21.30 0.85 -12.35
C ASP A 446 20.32 0.82 -13.54
N ASP A 447 19.48 1.84 -13.74
CA ASP A 447 18.63 2.03 -14.94
C ASP A 447 17.68 0.85 -15.28
N THR A 448 17.31 0.02 -14.30
CA THR A 448 16.81 -1.34 -14.53
C THR A 448 16.01 -1.95 -13.38
N ILE A 449 15.37 -3.07 -13.72
CA ILE A 449 15.20 -4.20 -12.82
C ILE A 449 16.27 -5.23 -13.13
N SER A 450 16.64 -5.95 -12.09
CA SER A 450 17.45 -7.15 -12.18
C SER A 450 16.57 -8.37 -11.96
N LEU A 451 16.96 -9.54 -12.45
CA LEU A 451 16.16 -10.75 -12.32
C LEU A 451 16.97 -11.87 -11.63
N LEU A 452 16.57 -12.38 -10.45
CA LEU A 452 17.29 -13.44 -9.68
C LEU A 452 17.37 -14.80 -10.45
N ARG A 453 17.58 -15.93 -9.74
CA ARG A 453 17.04 -17.26 -10.09
C ARG A 453 16.74 -18.05 -8.77
N GLY A 454 15.96 -19.16 -8.68
CA GLY A 454 15.42 -19.61 -7.35
C GLY A 454 15.15 -21.07 -6.94
N ASN A 455 14.70 -21.29 -5.68
CA ASN A 455 14.98 -22.53 -4.93
C ASN A 455 13.84 -23.38 -4.30
N GLY A 456 13.88 -23.67 -3.00
CA GLY A 456 13.17 -24.82 -2.40
C GLY A 456 14.03 -25.69 -1.48
N ASN A 457 15.17 -25.18 -1.00
CA ASN A 457 16.17 -25.98 -0.28
C ASN A 457 17.14 -25.16 0.61
N GLY A 458 16.87 -23.89 0.92
CA GLY A 458 17.77 -23.08 1.78
C GLY A 458 19.11 -22.69 1.12
N THR A 459 19.09 -22.31 -0.16
CA THR A 459 20.19 -21.63 -0.87
C THR A 459 19.64 -20.39 -1.59
N PHE A 460 20.42 -19.73 -2.45
CA PHE A 460 20.01 -18.50 -3.18
C PHE A 460 20.21 -18.64 -4.70
N GLN A 461 19.53 -17.86 -5.59
CA GLN A 461 20.15 -17.57 -6.90
C GLN A 461 20.11 -16.08 -7.29
N ASN A 462 20.93 -15.76 -8.30
CA ASN A 462 21.50 -14.44 -8.56
C ASN A 462 20.71 -13.59 -9.55
N GLN A 463 20.79 -12.27 -9.38
CA GLN A 463 20.20 -11.24 -10.23
C GLN A 463 20.82 -11.15 -11.65
N ILE A 464 20.17 -10.53 -12.66
CA ILE A 464 20.79 -10.00 -13.90
C ILE A 464 19.98 -8.77 -14.42
N LYS A 465 20.63 -7.62 -14.69
CA LYS A 465 20.02 -6.32 -15.09
C LYS A 465 19.91 -6.12 -16.62
N TYR A 466 18.73 -5.72 -17.15
CA TYR A 466 18.51 -5.46 -18.59
C TYR A 466 18.01 -4.03 -18.95
N SER A 467 16.72 -3.66 -18.79
CA SER A 467 16.26 -2.26 -19.01
C SER A 467 14.97 -1.88 -18.29
N THR A 468 15.02 -0.90 -17.39
CA THR A 468 13.88 -0.14 -16.83
C THR A 468 14.36 1.30 -16.53
N GLY A 469 14.61 1.82 -15.31
CA GLY A 469 15.05 3.24 -15.15
C GLY A 469 15.37 3.78 -13.74
N THR A 470 14.89 4.97 -13.35
CA THR A 470 15.31 5.79 -12.17
C THR A 470 14.19 6.43 -11.29
N HIS A 471 13.99 5.97 -10.04
CA HIS A 471 13.13 6.48 -8.92
C HIS A 471 11.56 6.65 -9.05
N PRO A 472 10.70 5.63 -8.76
CA PRO A 472 9.25 5.73 -8.50
C PRO A 472 8.85 5.22 -7.09
N SER A 473 7.63 4.71 -6.88
CA SER A 473 7.14 4.23 -5.56
C SER A 473 6.05 3.13 -5.51
N CYS A 474 5.07 3.06 -6.41
CA CYS A 474 3.85 2.24 -6.22
C CYS A 474 3.71 1.09 -7.25
N VAL A 475 2.99 0.00 -6.90
CA VAL A 475 3.05 -1.36 -7.52
C VAL A 475 1.93 -2.30 -7.00
N ILE A 476 0.93 -2.73 -7.82
CA ILE A 476 -0.31 -3.46 -7.40
C ILE A 476 -1.00 -4.27 -8.57
N SER A 477 -2.29 -4.73 -8.54
CA SER A 477 -2.75 -5.97 -9.29
C SER A 477 -4.26 -6.27 -9.69
N GLY A 478 -4.49 -7.02 -10.80
CA GLY A 478 -5.61 -7.97 -11.18
C GLY A 478 -6.61 -7.65 -12.35
N ASP A 479 -6.81 -8.18 -13.61
CA ASP A 479 -6.15 -8.89 -14.79
C ASP A 479 -5.61 -8.01 -15.99
N PHE A 480 -4.32 -8.07 -16.44
CA PHE A 480 -3.63 -7.13 -17.38
C PHE A 480 -3.82 -7.58 -18.87
N ASN A 481 -4.51 -8.71 -19.16
CA ASN A 481 -5.59 -8.92 -20.16
C ASN A 481 -5.88 -10.41 -20.47
N ASN A 482 -7.13 -10.82 -20.19
CA ASN A 482 -8.06 -11.66 -20.96
C ASN A 482 -7.57 -12.95 -21.65
N ASP A 483 -6.43 -13.54 -21.28
CA ASP A 483 -6.08 -14.92 -21.69
C ASP A 483 -5.22 -15.62 -20.62
N GLN A 484 -5.70 -15.54 -19.38
CA GLN A 484 -5.34 -16.40 -18.25
C GLN A 484 -3.85 -16.38 -17.80
N SER A 485 -2.98 -15.49 -18.33
CA SER A 485 -1.52 -15.52 -18.10
C SER A 485 -0.72 -14.25 -18.52
N MET A 486 0.25 -13.77 -17.71
CA MET A 486 0.08 -12.44 -17.04
C MET A 486 1.15 -11.32 -17.17
N ASP A 487 0.75 -10.04 -16.95
CA ASP A 487 1.57 -8.82 -17.13
C ASP A 487 2.00 -8.02 -15.88
N VAL A 488 2.91 -7.03 -16.03
CA VAL A 488 3.36 -6.02 -15.04
C VAL A 488 3.87 -4.76 -15.80
N VAL A 489 3.94 -3.55 -15.19
CA VAL A 489 4.39 -2.21 -15.73
C VAL A 489 4.86 -1.27 -14.59
N VAL A 490 5.54 -0.12 -14.84
CA VAL A 490 5.56 1.08 -13.94
C VAL A 490 5.47 2.44 -14.68
N SER A 491 4.88 3.47 -14.05
CA SER A 491 4.69 4.88 -14.50
C SER A 491 5.88 5.80 -14.17
N ASN A 492 6.03 7.00 -14.78
CA ASN A 492 7.35 7.68 -14.87
C ASN A 492 7.42 9.24 -15.19
N TYR A 493 8.17 10.11 -14.44
CA TYR A 493 8.22 11.63 -14.48
C TYR A 493 9.57 12.50 -14.59
N ALA A 494 10.79 11.97 -14.89
CA ALA A 494 11.97 12.68 -15.54
C ALA A 494 12.43 12.37 -17.20
N ASP A 495 13.58 11.59 -16.78
CA ASP A 495 14.76 10.71 -17.27
C ASP A 495 14.79 9.64 -18.46
N ASN A 496 14.03 8.51 -18.47
CA ASN A 496 13.64 7.71 -19.69
C ASN A 496 12.10 7.31 -19.82
N THR A 497 11.62 6.04 -19.85
CA THR A 497 10.21 5.71 -20.27
C THR A 497 9.25 4.73 -19.42
N ILE A 498 8.25 3.96 -19.96
CA ILE A 498 7.28 2.96 -19.32
C ILE A 498 7.00 1.65 -20.15
N SER A 499 7.05 0.39 -19.65
CA SER A 499 6.77 -0.85 -20.49
C SER A 499 6.12 -2.05 -19.74
N LEU A 500 5.83 -3.22 -20.39
CA LEU A 500 4.70 -4.15 -20.05
C LEU A 500 4.91 -5.69 -20.25
N LEU A 501 4.00 -6.60 -19.79
CA LEU A 501 4.11 -8.08 -19.93
C LEU A 501 2.98 -9.09 -20.47
N LEU A 502 2.81 -9.34 -21.80
CA LEU A 502 2.07 -10.45 -22.51
C LEU A 502 2.24 -11.99 -22.22
N GLY A 503 3.05 -12.94 -22.77
CA GLY A 503 4.29 -13.01 -23.57
C GLY A 503 5.30 -14.17 -23.44
N ASN A 504 5.49 -14.84 -22.29
CA ASN A 504 6.39 -16.01 -22.16
C ASN A 504 6.26 -16.88 -20.88
N GLY A 505 5.90 -16.29 -19.73
CA GLY A 505 5.43 -17.04 -18.53
C GLY A 505 6.38 -18.08 -17.93
N ASN A 506 7.68 -17.78 -17.84
CA ASN A 506 8.72 -18.79 -17.62
C ASN A 506 10.10 -18.37 -17.07
N SER A 507 10.86 -17.52 -17.77
CA SER A 507 12.31 -17.30 -17.67
C SER A 507 12.83 -16.19 -18.60
N THR A 508 12.09 -15.80 -19.66
CA THR A 508 12.58 -14.86 -20.69
C THR A 508 11.50 -13.89 -21.19
N PHE A 509 11.52 -12.65 -20.69
CA PHE A 509 10.53 -11.62 -21.01
C PHE A 509 10.74 -10.86 -22.35
N GLN A 510 9.79 -9.96 -22.66
CA GLN A 510 9.71 -9.15 -23.87
C GLN A 510 10.13 -7.69 -23.56
N THR A 511 9.73 -6.73 -24.38
CA THR A 511 10.37 -5.41 -24.49
C THR A 511 9.37 -4.26 -24.35
N GLN A 512 9.64 -3.16 -25.06
CA GLN A 512 9.25 -1.82 -24.67
C GLN A 512 8.35 -1.13 -25.66
N LYS A 513 7.63 -0.10 -25.20
CA LYS A 513 7.02 0.88 -26.11
C LYS A 513 6.81 2.23 -25.48
N ASN A 514 6.22 2.32 -24.29
CA ASN A 514 5.97 3.54 -23.54
C ASN A 514 5.01 4.56 -24.20
N TYR A 515 5.28 4.93 -25.47
CA TYR A 515 4.56 5.83 -26.39
C TYR A 515 4.44 7.32 -26.00
N THR A 516 3.85 8.16 -26.90
CA THR A 516 4.30 9.55 -27.21
C THR A 516 3.28 10.46 -27.95
N VAL A 517 3.01 11.74 -27.59
CA VAL A 517 2.26 12.16 -26.38
C VAL A 517 2.47 13.62 -25.84
N GLY A 518 2.36 13.80 -24.50
CA GLY A 518 2.77 14.92 -23.62
C GLY A 518 3.60 14.47 -22.37
N ILE A 519 3.90 15.33 -21.38
CA ILE A 519 5.07 15.18 -20.44
C ILE A 519 4.68 15.05 -18.93
N SER A 520 5.12 14.01 -18.21
CA SER A 520 5.28 13.89 -16.73
C SER A 520 4.04 13.71 -15.79
N PRO A 521 3.82 12.50 -15.22
CA PRO A 521 2.82 12.10 -14.19
C PRO A 521 3.37 11.53 -12.86
N THR A 522 2.61 11.60 -11.76
CA THR A 522 3.14 11.28 -10.41
C THR A 522 2.37 10.30 -9.50
N PHE A 523 1.15 9.83 -9.83
CA PHE A 523 0.42 8.77 -9.08
C PHE A 523 -0.74 8.18 -9.90
N MET A 524 -1.28 6.99 -9.53
CA MET A 524 -2.57 6.37 -9.97
C MET A 524 -3.02 5.25 -9.01
N ILE A 525 -4.27 4.73 -9.11
CA ILE A 525 -4.93 3.48 -8.59
C ILE A 525 -6.48 3.59 -8.78
N SER A 526 -7.28 2.50 -8.93
CA SER A 526 -8.50 2.50 -9.80
C SER A 526 -9.83 1.86 -9.29
N SER A 527 -11.00 2.26 -9.84
CA SER A 527 -12.34 1.56 -9.96
C SER A 527 -13.46 2.52 -10.50
N ASP A 528 -14.71 2.26 -10.99
CA ASP A 528 -15.57 1.04 -11.16
C ASP A 528 -16.93 1.00 -12.02
N LEU A 529 -17.42 1.95 -12.88
CA LEU A 529 -18.79 2.00 -13.54
C LEU A 529 -19.58 0.73 -13.98
N ASN A 530 -19.20 0.09 -15.09
CA ASN A 530 -20.04 -0.74 -15.97
C ASN A 530 -19.43 -2.12 -16.21
N THR A 531 -20.16 -3.18 -16.50
CA THR A 531 -19.90 -4.41 -15.73
C THR A 531 -19.24 -5.57 -16.52
N ASP A 532 -17.91 -5.75 -16.42
CA ASP A 532 -17.19 -6.99 -16.87
C ASP A 532 -15.73 -7.24 -16.35
N GLY A 533 -15.25 -6.64 -15.24
CA GLY A 533 -14.01 -7.09 -14.55
C GLY A 533 -12.75 -6.37 -14.99
N LYS A 534 -12.96 -5.10 -15.37
CA LYS A 534 -12.06 -4.34 -16.25
C LYS A 534 -11.95 -2.83 -15.94
N LEU A 535 -11.78 -2.39 -14.69
CA LEU A 535 -11.69 -0.96 -14.29
C LEU A 535 -10.47 -0.25 -14.94
N ASP A 536 -10.23 1.06 -14.74
CA ASP A 536 -8.88 1.70 -14.84
C ASP A 536 -8.87 3.22 -14.53
N VAL A 537 -7.65 3.76 -14.52
CA VAL A 537 -7.10 5.12 -14.51
C VAL A 537 -7.77 6.12 -15.47
N ILE A 538 -8.38 7.15 -14.90
CA ILE A 538 -8.46 8.51 -15.48
C ILE A 538 -7.18 9.30 -15.15
N VAL A 539 -6.86 10.38 -15.88
CA VAL A 539 -5.55 11.05 -15.72
C VAL A 539 -5.71 12.58 -15.53
N ILE A 540 -5.64 13.02 -14.26
CA ILE A 540 -5.32 14.38 -13.77
C ILE A 540 -4.13 14.96 -14.56
N ASN A 541 -3.86 16.27 -14.61
CA ASN A 541 -2.63 16.81 -15.24
C ASN A 541 -1.75 17.70 -14.32
N SER A 542 -0.43 17.64 -14.50
CA SER A 542 0.65 18.12 -13.58
C SER A 542 1.29 19.48 -13.89
N GLY A 543 0.97 20.22 -14.96
CA GLY A 543 1.73 21.46 -15.26
C GLY A 543 1.27 22.38 -16.40
N GLU A 544 0.74 21.86 -17.51
CA GLU A 544 0.14 22.68 -18.58
C GLU A 544 -1.34 22.35 -18.77
N ASP A 545 -2.05 22.10 -17.66
CA ASP A 545 -3.49 21.77 -17.62
C ASP A 545 -3.85 20.64 -18.63
N THR A 546 -5.07 20.62 -19.16
CA THR A 546 -5.65 19.57 -20.04
C THR A 546 -5.76 18.20 -19.34
N PHE A 547 -6.14 17.13 -20.07
CA PHE A 547 -6.44 15.84 -19.45
C PHE A 547 -6.29 14.64 -20.41
N SER A 548 -6.27 13.43 -19.84
CA SER A 548 -5.87 12.15 -20.44
C SER A 548 -6.60 10.97 -19.74
N VAL A 549 -6.64 9.75 -20.30
CA VAL A 549 -7.37 8.58 -19.76
C VAL A 549 -6.91 7.22 -20.27
N LEU A 550 -7.11 6.18 -19.45
CA LEU A 550 -6.78 4.78 -19.71
C LEU A 550 -8.03 3.88 -20.04
N LEU A 551 -8.49 2.90 -19.22
CA LEU A 551 -9.57 1.83 -19.39
C LEU A 551 -9.98 1.46 -20.81
N ASN A 552 -11.20 0.98 -21.09
CA ASN A 552 -11.27 -0.33 -21.72
C ASN A 552 -12.20 -0.58 -23.02
N ASN A 553 -11.76 -1.25 -24.13
CA ASN A 553 -12.35 -2.18 -25.17
C ASN A 553 -11.34 -3.10 -25.99
N GLY A 554 -10.02 -3.13 -25.72
CA GLY A 554 -9.12 -4.33 -25.86
C GLY A 554 -7.65 -4.18 -25.33
N ASN A 555 -7.04 -5.14 -24.57
CA ASN A 555 -5.68 -5.75 -24.79
C ASN A 555 -4.41 -4.90 -25.08
N GLY A 556 -4.46 -3.56 -25.03
CA GLY A 556 -3.50 -2.65 -25.72
C GLY A 556 -4.01 -1.67 -26.81
N ILE A 557 -5.26 -1.74 -27.32
CA ILE A 557 -5.68 -0.95 -28.51
C ILE A 557 -6.19 0.50 -28.27
N PHE A 558 -5.99 1.08 -27.08
CA PHE A 558 -6.70 2.28 -26.60
C PHE A 558 -6.55 3.62 -27.36
N GLN A 559 -7.53 4.52 -27.15
CA GLN A 559 -8.02 5.52 -28.13
C GLN A 559 -7.35 6.92 -28.15
N THR A 560 -8.05 7.96 -27.69
CA THR A 560 -7.86 9.41 -27.94
C THR A 560 -8.98 10.18 -27.22
N THR A 561 -8.69 11.37 -26.67
CA THR A 561 -9.53 11.97 -25.60
C THR A 561 -9.68 13.51 -25.65
N THR A 562 -10.81 14.05 -25.17
CA THR A 562 -11.15 15.48 -24.96
C THR A 562 -10.28 16.15 -23.88
N LYS A 563 -10.36 17.48 -23.68
CA LYS A 563 -9.64 18.18 -22.57
C LYS A 563 -10.15 19.60 -22.28
N TYR A 564 -10.03 20.00 -21.01
CA TYR A 564 -10.61 21.20 -20.40
C TYR A 564 -9.54 22.00 -19.61
N ALA A 565 -9.93 22.65 -18.51
CA ALA A 565 -9.16 23.59 -17.67
C ALA A 565 -9.49 23.37 -16.17
N THR A 566 -8.55 23.45 -15.19
CA THR A 566 -8.95 23.54 -13.74
C THR A 566 -8.20 24.41 -12.72
N GLY A 567 -6.85 24.40 -12.61
CA GLY A 567 -6.23 24.94 -11.37
C GLY A 567 -4.78 24.57 -11.02
N LYS A 568 -4.55 23.85 -9.91
CA LYS A 568 -3.25 23.78 -9.18
C LYS A 568 -2.79 22.34 -8.84
N ILE A 569 -1.74 22.19 -8.03
CA ILE A 569 -0.79 21.04 -8.01
C ILE A 569 -1.32 19.76 -7.31
N PRO A 570 -1.47 18.59 -7.99
CA PRO A 570 -2.06 17.34 -7.41
C PRO A 570 -1.09 16.32 -6.75
N TYR A 571 -1.59 15.20 -6.16
CA TYR A 571 -0.79 14.00 -5.79
C TYR A 571 -1.52 12.61 -5.74
N SER A 572 -1.58 11.92 -4.57
CA SER A 572 -1.84 10.46 -4.41
C SER A 572 -3.32 10.04 -4.40
N VAL A 573 -3.60 8.75 -4.62
CA VAL A 573 -4.85 8.27 -5.25
C VAL A 573 -5.20 6.81 -4.83
N THR A 574 -6.25 6.22 -5.42
CA THR A 574 -7.29 5.39 -4.78
C THR A 574 -7.84 4.18 -5.57
N SER A 575 -7.93 2.99 -4.94
CA SER A 575 -8.85 1.90 -5.33
C SER A 575 -9.72 1.47 -4.14
N GLY A 576 -10.93 1.03 -4.39
CA GLY A 576 -11.87 0.63 -3.33
C GLY A 576 -12.85 1.73 -2.89
N ASP A 577 -13.38 1.59 -1.67
CA ASP A 577 -14.75 1.09 -1.59
C ASP A 577 -15.71 1.83 -0.63
N PHE A 578 -15.43 3.10 -0.25
CA PHE A 578 -15.97 3.74 0.97
C PHE A 578 -17.48 3.75 1.32
N ASN A 579 -18.50 3.36 0.54
CA ASN A 579 -19.90 3.71 0.95
C ASN A 579 -21.10 2.79 0.59
N ASN A 580 -21.00 1.46 0.69
CA ASN A 580 -22.06 0.41 0.59
C ASN A 580 -23.17 0.50 -0.51
N ASP A 581 -23.40 -0.57 -1.29
CA ASP A 581 -24.12 -0.64 -2.60
C ASP A 581 -23.33 -0.01 -3.77
N LYS A 582 -22.65 -0.82 -4.59
CA LYS A 582 -21.56 -0.41 -5.49
C LYS A 582 -21.94 0.66 -6.52
N ILE A 583 -21.63 1.94 -6.26
CA ILE A 583 -21.81 3.15 -7.11
C ILE A 583 -20.68 4.22 -6.72
N LEU A 584 -20.31 5.26 -7.51
CA LEU A 584 -19.15 6.22 -7.55
C LEU A 584 -19.09 7.54 -6.70
N ASP A 585 -18.05 7.86 -5.89
CA ASP A 585 -17.69 9.32 -5.66
C ASP A 585 -16.20 9.70 -5.50
N LEU A 586 -15.97 10.93 -5.02
CA LEU A 586 -15.04 11.89 -5.59
C LEU A 586 -14.66 12.95 -4.54
N ILE A 587 -14.22 12.52 -3.35
CA ILE A 587 -13.85 13.43 -2.26
C ILE A 587 -12.45 14.03 -2.50
N VAL A 588 -12.25 14.65 -3.67
CA VAL A 588 -10.96 15.18 -4.12
C VAL A 588 -10.56 16.37 -3.26
N ALA A 589 -9.53 16.19 -2.44
CA ALA A 589 -8.90 17.23 -1.62
C ALA A 589 -8.31 18.36 -2.47
N ASP A 590 -7.66 19.37 -1.89
CA ASP A 590 -7.00 20.41 -2.70
C ASP A 590 -5.62 20.89 -2.18
N SER A 591 -4.98 21.71 -3.01
CA SER A 591 -3.61 22.20 -2.94
C SER A 591 -3.58 23.72 -3.19
N GLY A 592 -3.71 24.50 -2.12
CA GLY A 592 -3.61 25.96 -2.17
C GLY A 592 -4.85 26.73 -2.64
N GLU A 593 -6.04 26.12 -2.62
CA GLU A 593 -7.34 26.81 -2.45
C GLU A 593 -7.99 26.42 -1.10
N ASN A 594 -7.47 25.37 -0.45
CA ASN A 594 -7.73 24.81 0.87
C ASN A 594 -9.18 24.88 1.35
N THR A 595 -10.06 24.40 0.48
CA THR A 595 -11.51 24.36 0.70
C THR A 595 -12.22 23.13 0.09
N ILE A 596 -11.69 22.53 -0.98
CA ILE A 596 -12.11 21.29 -1.69
C ILE A 596 -13.61 21.20 -2.05
N SER A 597 -13.93 21.02 -3.34
CA SER A 597 -15.31 20.96 -3.86
C SER A 597 -16.06 19.69 -3.45
N VAL A 598 -15.62 18.53 -3.94
CA VAL A 598 -16.39 17.26 -3.94
C VAL A 598 -17.63 17.36 -4.86
N PHE A 599 -18.28 16.22 -5.12
CA PHE A 599 -19.28 16.05 -6.18
C PHE A 599 -20.62 15.48 -5.67
N PHE A 600 -20.67 14.19 -5.32
CA PHE A 600 -21.85 13.35 -5.16
C PHE A 600 -22.70 13.24 -6.44
N GLY A 601 -22.68 12.04 -7.05
CA GLY A 601 -22.96 11.77 -8.46
C GLY A 601 -24.17 12.49 -9.10
N ASN A 602 -23.87 13.54 -9.87
CA ASN A 602 -24.75 14.21 -10.85
C ASN A 602 -23.93 14.45 -12.15
N PRO A 603 -23.66 13.41 -12.97
CA PRO A 603 -22.70 13.47 -14.09
C PRO A 603 -23.16 14.31 -15.32
N ASP A 604 -24.24 15.09 -15.20
CA ASP A 604 -24.60 16.16 -16.13
C ASP A 604 -23.80 17.46 -15.88
N GLY A 605 -23.26 17.62 -14.66
CA GLY A 605 -22.56 18.81 -14.19
C GLY A 605 -23.24 19.54 -13.03
N THR A 606 -24.40 19.06 -12.54
CA THR A 606 -25.16 19.66 -11.42
C THR A 606 -24.56 19.28 -10.05
N PHE A 607 -23.27 19.59 -9.91
CA PHE A 607 -22.38 19.35 -8.76
C PHE A 607 -22.67 20.12 -7.44
N GLN A 608 -21.60 20.57 -6.80
CA GLN A 608 -21.53 20.87 -5.36
C GLN A 608 -20.83 22.21 -5.02
N THR A 609 -20.24 22.32 -3.83
CA THR A 609 -19.69 23.56 -3.21
C THR A 609 -18.49 23.25 -2.29
N ARG A 610 -17.56 24.19 -2.11
CA ARG A 610 -16.35 24.03 -1.26
C ARG A 610 -16.61 24.31 0.24
N LYS A 611 -15.85 23.70 1.17
CA LYS A 611 -15.94 23.88 2.66
C LYS A 611 -14.52 23.99 3.28
N SER A 612 -14.16 23.37 4.43
CA SER A 612 -12.75 23.18 4.92
C SER A 612 -12.62 22.29 6.19
N TYR A 613 -11.40 21.81 6.50
CA TYR A 613 -10.94 20.91 7.61
C TYR A 613 -9.47 21.26 8.05
N ALA A 614 -8.62 20.29 8.48
CA ALA A 614 -7.16 20.41 8.82
C ALA A 614 -6.36 19.14 8.36
N VAL A 615 -5.07 18.91 8.72
CA VAL A 615 -4.22 17.70 8.40
C VAL A 615 -3.00 17.62 9.37
N GLY A 616 -2.33 16.46 9.57
CA GLY A 616 -0.94 16.42 10.08
C GLY A 616 0.10 16.45 8.92
N SER A 617 1.08 17.35 8.92
CA SER A 617 1.50 18.12 7.73
C SER A 617 2.66 17.59 6.84
N GLY A 618 2.99 16.29 6.82
CA GLY A 618 3.93 15.68 5.84
C GLY A 618 3.30 14.63 4.89
N PRO A 619 2.16 14.93 4.21
CA PRO A 619 1.39 13.94 3.48
C PRO A 619 2.05 13.47 2.18
N ALA A 620 1.92 12.17 1.90
CA ALA A 620 2.18 11.58 0.59
C ALA A 620 1.21 10.44 0.25
N SER A 621 1.57 9.17 0.45
CA SER A 621 1.01 8.00 -0.30
C SER A 621 0.41 6.96 0.64
N ILE A 622 -0.79 6.42 0.40
CA ILE A 622 -1.53 5.67 1.43
C ILE A 622 -2.64 4.72 0.92
N VAL A 623 -2.82 3.51 1.51
CA VAL A 623 -4.10 2.73 1.58
C VAL A 623 -4.53 2.38 3.02
N SER A 624 -5.38 1.37 3.25
CA SER A 624 -6.49 1.39 4.23
C SER A 624 -6.71 0.10 5.06
N GLY A 625 -7.61 0.04 6.07
CA GLY A 625 -7.89 -1.21 6.85
C GLY A 625 -8.93 -1.17 8.01
N ASP A 626 -9.06 -2.31 8.72
CA ASP A 626 -10.32 -2.92 9.21
C ASP A 626 -10.66 -2.90 10.76
N PHE A 627 -10.06 -2.10 11.68
CA PHE A 627 -10.21 -2.34 13.15
C PHE A 627 -11.61 -2.60 13.79
N ASN A 628 -12.39 -1.57 14.19
CA ASN A 628 -13.16 -1.69 15.46
C ASN A 628 -14.28 -2.78 15.54
N ASN A 629 -14.80 -3.24 14.41
CA ASN A 629 -15.92 -4.16 14.18
C ASN A 629 -17.33 -3.97 14.87
N ASP A 630 -18.07 -2.86 14.61
CA ASP A 630 -19.48 -2.50 14.91
C ASP A 630 -20.09 -1.22 14.17
N ASN A 631 -19.83 -0.96 12.87
CA ASN A 631 -20.29 0.14 11.93
C ASN A 631 -19.35 1.38 11.67
N LYS A 632 -18.35 1.30 10.74
CA LYS A 632 -17.35 2.35 10.30
C LYS A 632 -16.42 1.86 9.16
N MET A 633 -15.71 2.77 8.47
CA MET A 633 -14.27 2.67 8.04
C MET A 633 -13.70 4.07 7.73
N ASP A 634 -12.39 4.31 7.85
CA ASP A 634 -11.68 5.50 7.32
C ASP A 634 -10.19 5.25 7.05
N ILE A 635 -9.47 6.28 6.58
CA ILE A 635 -8.09 6.23 6.08
C ILE A 635 -7.12 6.97 7.04
N ALA A 636 -6.12 6.29 7.61
CA ALA A 636 -5.25 6.91 8.62
C ALA A 636 -3.84 6.31 8.83
N VAL A 637 -2.91 6.63 7.92
CA VAL A 637 -1.75 7.50 8.20
C VAL A 637 -0.69 7.02 9.21
N THR A 638 0.38 6.35 8.75
CA THR A 638 1.74 6.39 9.37
C THR A 638 2.54 7.60 8.85
N ASN A 639 3.71 7.96 9.43
CA ASN A 639 4.19 9.36 9.33
C ASN A 639 5.70 9.68 9.49
N PHE A 640 6.22 10.57 8.64
CA PHE A 640 7.60 11.09 8.56
C PHE A 640 7.84 12.59 8.99
N LEU A 641 6.97 13.35 9.70
CA LEU A 641 7.21 14.81 9.98
C LEU A 641 6.89 15.38 11.39
N GLU A 642 5.69 15.22 11.96
CA GLU A 642 5.30 15.67 13.33
C GLU A 642 4.70 14.51 14.16
N ASP A 643 4.61 14.65 15.49
CA ASP A 643 3.62 13.95 16.34
C ASP A 643 2.66 14.92 17.05
N THR A 644 2.04 15.81 16.28
CA THR A 644 0.57 15.91 16.35
C THR A 644 -0.05 14.53 16.08
N VAL A 645 -1.28 14.24 16.52
CA VAL A 645 -2.10 13.12 16.03
C VAL A 645 -3.58 13.46 16.00
N SER A 646 -4.29 12.86 15.05
CA SER A 646 -5.73 12.59 15.03
C SER A 646 -6.01 11.51 13.95
N ILE A 647 -7.25 11.04 13.84
CA ILE A 647 -7.80 10.05 12.89
C ILE A 647 -8.98 10.73 12.12
N LEU A 648 -9.75 10.03 11.27
CA LEU A 648 -10.94 10.59 10.61
C LEU A 648 -12.28 9.99 11.05
N LEU A 649 -12.29 8.76 11.57
CA LEU A 649 -13.43 8.07 12.21
C LEU A 649 -14.69 7.98 11.32
N GLY A 650 -14.58 7.28 10.18
CA GLY A 650 -15.63 7.24 9.17
C GLY A 650 -16.81 6.39 9.62
N THR A 651 -17.99 6.99 9.79
CA THR A 651 -18.82 6.71 11.00
C THR A 651 -20.04 5.78 10.85
N GLY A 652 -20.16 5.02 9.76
CA GLY A 652 -21.44 4.40 9.31
C GLY A 652 -22.39 5.47 8.75
N ASN A 653 -22.60 5.51 7.43
CA ASN A 653 -23.13 6.70 6.72
C ASN A 653 -22.43 7.99 7.24
N GLY A 654 -21.09 8.01 7.10
CA GLY A 654 -20.19 8.76 7.96
C GLY A 654 -20.45 10.27 8.09
N THR A 655 -20.42 10.77 9.33
CA THR A 655 -20.32 12.22 9.60
C THR A 655 -18.89 12.63 9.98
N PHE A 656 -17.98 11.66 10.12
CA PHE A 656 -16.57 11.75 10.50
C PHE A 656 -16.33 12.35 11.88
N TYR A 657 -15.11 12.29 12.38
CA TYR A 657 -14.69 13.11 13.50
C TYR A 657 -13.20 13.50 13.39
N THR A 658 -12.36 13.13 14.36
CA THR A 658 -11.01 13.69 14.56
C THR A 658 -10.14 12.90 15.58
N GLU A 659 -10.12 13.28 16.90
CA GLU A 659 -8.91 13.47 17.76
C GLU A 659 -8.76 12.71 19.11
N ILE A 660 -7.50 12.62 19.59
CA ILE A 660 -7.03 12.51 20.99
C ILE A 660 -5.65 13.24 21.09
N LYS A 661 -5.08 13.49 22.29
CA LYS A 661 -3.67 13.98 22.46
C LYS A 661 -2.89 13.36 23.65
N TYR A 662 -1.82 12.60 23.37
CA TYR A 662 -0.95 11.79 24.27
C TYR A 662 0.35 12.54 24.72
N LEU A 663 1.37 11.84 25.26
CA LEU A 663 2.78 12.28 25.41
C LEU A 663 3.81 11.16 25.08
N THR A 664 4.70 11.31 24.09
CA THR A 664 5.19 10.14 23.29
C THR A 664 6.65 10.15 22.78
N GLY A 665 6.95 9.22 21.85
CA GLY A 665 8.19 9.08 21.08
C GLY A 665 7.91 8.69 19.61
N THR A 666 8.92 8.77 18.73
CA THR A 666 8.73 9.37 17.38
C THR A 666 9.29 8.59 16.15
N ASN A 667 8.70 8.67 14.94
CA ASN A 667 9.36 8.68 13.58
C ASN A 667 8.98 7.69 12.38
N PRO A 668 7.72 7.31 12.07
CA PRO A 668 7.31 6.26 11.06
C PRO A 668 7.35 6.51 9.50
N SER A 669 6.73 5.62 8.68
CA SER A 669 6.75 5.59 7.18
C SER A 669 5.83 4.61 6.36
N TYR A 670 5.50 3.36 6.75
CA TYR A 670 4.78 2.40 5.85
C TYR A 670 4.05 1.18 6.52
N ILE A 671 3.07 0.54 5.85
CA ILE A 671 2.43 -0.76 6.21
C ILE A 671 1.85 -1.58 5.02
N ALA A 672 1.81 -2.93 5.13
CA ALA A 672 0.95 -3.84 4.34
C ALA A 672 0.45 -5.05 5.19
N SER A 673 -0.16 -6.09 4.60
CA SER A 673 -0.92 -7.13 5.35
C SER A 673 -0.83 -8.62 4.92
N ALA A 674 -0.85 -9.56 5.89
CA ALA A 674 -1.22 -11.00 5.73
C ALA A 674 -1.34 -11.84 7.04
N ASP A 675 -0.32 -11.93 7.91
CA ASP A 675 -0.04 -13.08 8.81
C ASP A 675 0.43 -12.70 10.29
N PHE A 676 -0.38 -12.91 11.39
CA PHE A 676 -0.12 -12.77 12.88
C PHE A 676 -1.05 -13.47 13.95
N ASN A 677 -2.42 -13.57 13.93
CA ASN A 677 -3.16 -14.56 14.79
C ASN A 677 -4.49 -15.30 14.34
N ASP A 678 -5.10 -15.12 13.17
CA ASP A 678 -6.15 -16.00 12.57
C ASP A 678 -7.30 -16.32 13.55
N ASP A 679 -7.68 -15.27 14.26
CA ASP A 679 -9.06 -15.02 14.66
C ASP A 679 -9.42 -13.55 14.39
N GLY A 680 -8.41 -12.67 14.24
CA GLY A 680 -8.56 -11.52 13.37
C GLY A 680 -8.60 -10.20 14.09
N ARG A 681 -7.48 -9.48 14.09
CA ARG A 681 -7.42 -8.05 14.36
C ARG A 681 -6.62 -7.29 13.29
N PRO A 682 -6.39 -7.84 12.07
CA PRO A 682 -5.23 -7.62 11.22
C PRO A 682 -4.32 -6.44 11.61
N ASP A 683 -3.35 -6.73 12.47
CA ASP A 683 -2.93 -5.78 13.52
C ASP A 683 -1.97 -4.63 13.16
N LEU A 684 -1.50 -3.91 14.17
CA LEU A 684 -0.46 -2.87 14.06
C LEU A 684 0.90 -3.34 14.59
N ALA A 685 1.67 -4.02 13.75
CA ALA A 685 3.01 -4.49 14.09
C ALA A 685 4.09 -3.38 14.05
N VAL A 686 4.06 -2.46 15.01
CA VAL A 686 4.88 -1.23 14.99
C VAL A 686 6.39 -1.50 15.15
N ALA A 687 7.14 -1.46 14.06
CA ALA A 687 8.61 -1.34 14.05
C ALA A 687 9.06 0.08 14.40
N ASN A 688 10.37 0.27 14.60
CA ASN A 688 11.00 1.51 15.04
C ASN A 688 12.14 1.98 14.12
N LYS A 689 12.56 3.25 14.13
CA LYS A 689 13.57 3.75 13.15
C LYS A 689 15.01 3.70 13.67
N TYR A 690 15.21 3.64 14.99
CA TYR A 690 16.55 3.51 15.61
C TYR A 690 16.55 2.71 16.94
N SER A 691 15.70 1.68 17.12
CA SER A 691 15.38 1.18 18.48
C SER A 691 15.70 -0.26 18.84
N ASN A 692 16.19 -1.10 17.92
CA ASN A 692 16.36 -2.57 18.02
C ASN A 692 15.12 -3.45 17.81
N ASP A 693 13.91 -2.93 18.01
CA ASP A 693 12.72 -3.71 18.41
C ASP A 693 12.15 -4.71 17.38
N LEU A 694 12.88 -5.74 16.98
CA LEU A 694 12.35 -6.98 16.42
C LEU A 694 11.57 -7.72 17.50
N THR A 695 10.24 -7.64 17.51
CA THR A 695 9.50 -7.84 18.76
C THR A 695 8.31 -8.80 18.61
N ILE A 696 7.46 -8.85 19.63
CA ILE A 696 6.29 -9.72 19.80
C ILE A 696 5.25 -8.84 20.54
N LEU A 697 4.33 -8.20 19.79
CA LEU A 697 3.45 -7.09 20.19
C LEU A 697 2.02 -7.44 20.67
N LEU A 698 1.76 -8.59 21.31
CA LEU A 698 0.42 -9.14 21.54
C LEU A 698 -0.71 -8.12 21.86
N ASN A 699 -1.54 -7.83 20.84
CA ASN A 699 -2.59 -6.80 20.74
C ASN A 699 -3.64 -6.83 21.84
N LYS A 700 -4.54 -5.82 21.90
CA LYS A 700 -5.68 -5.81 22.83
C LYS A 700 -6.98 -5.20 22.24
N CYS A 701 -8.04 -5.99 21.98
CA CYS A 701 -9.46 -5.60 22.21
C CYS A 701 -10.28 -6.80 22.73
N LYS A 702 -11.35 -7.32 22.10
CA LYS A 702 -12.21 -8.37 22.74
C LYS A 702 -12.58 -9.63 21.96
#